data_AF-A0A929QGX3-F1
#
_entry.id   AF-A0A929QGX3-F1
#
_cell.length_a   1.000
_cell.length_b   1.000
_cell.length_c   1.000
_cell.angle_alpha   90.00
_cell.angle_beta   90.00
_cell.angle_gamma   90.00
#
_symmetry.space_group_name_H-M   'P 1'
#
loop_
_entity.id
_entity.type
_entity.pdbx_description
1 polymer ?
#
loop_
_entity_poly.entity_id
_entity_poly.type
_entity_poly.pdbx_seq_one_letter_code
_entity_poly.pdbx_strand_id
1 'polypeptide(L)'
;MKQSLFRTRGKVVTVLVFCVTAFILVISQKVFATTYTSMDAQGNLVQSSSLKDAVSLARATGRPIALDPGHSDGTNGRDPGATYHGVREGDITWATAMYTKKYLEEWGIPVVVVRGEHEDPSLATRVERAVAANACAIISLHYNAGGSSASGSEVLVPRKAQYNSDLYEAGQKLAEKVNYYLRNKAGVTTRGNGRTERGYNDAQGTDYYANGDESDYYSIVRNARKRGILGVIIEHEFISNPSHAAEFKNLGSNSKVDYIGWADAWAIWEMYHSDTWWSMSSFTAKQSGATVTIKPVITGVMTDAKFTAGYTAPDGSWTTIAYRTSDSVISFTPPMSGNYTLYVKAISADGQEVARQMSFYASAKNVPGWSQVSGGWKYADSEGNAYINRWLKDSDGWHYFNGQGICSAGWFKDSAGRYWYADASSTHNTAQFGQITSGGSYYYIDESHGMISNDWVNLGNNNWAWATSDGSYKSGWMRIPNGKWFYFDKNNDHKAIFGLMSDGSNTYYIDLDRGLISNGWVDLGNGSWAWANTDGSLYSGWKYMSNGKWFYFDESTQYPLLKTGIFTISSGTYFVDVNAGMTANGWVQLPNNGWAWAQSSGAFASGWFTTPNGKTWYFDPNTSEHGGLFGKQLINGCYYYFDVNYGLLKDVDVMFSDGTAMHADKNGVLSASNDSRAVDDSSANRSSGTDADTDNTSSDFTHGSFSGDTSILGNPTVSKEALQADFKKRVGSAYPSIYAEKGAPTGTDFVNQLWSTAISEGVRPEVLYAQVMIETGALRFDGNVLPEQCNFGGLGATGGGERGCVFRTVQDGLHAQAIHLRAYAGQRPLTIQSTNDDDIRKVDPRYGSWILAKKVDSVSKLSGTWAMDKAYATKLVRIMNEL
;
A
#
# COMPACT_ATOMS: atom_id res chain seq x y z
N MET A 1 66.58 22.54 -1.68
CA MET A 1 66.53 24.02 -1.52
C MET A 1 66.33 24.62 -2.91
N LYS A 2 65.33 25.50 -3.11
CA LYS A 2 64.88 26.07 -4.42
C LYS A 2 64.28 24.99 -5.36
N GLN A 3 63.07 25.11 -5.94
CA GLN A 3 62.47 26.13 -6.85
C GLN A 3 63.03 26.05 -8.29
N SER A 4 62.24 26.17 -9.39
CA SER A 4 60.76 26.15 -9.58
C SER A 4 60.41 26.13 -11.09
N LEU A 5 59.15 26.42 -11.45
CA LEU A 5 58.63 26.86 -12.77
C LEU A 5 58.30 25.82 -13.87
N PHE A 6 57.01 25.47 -13.89
CA PHE A 6 56.10 25.44 -15.06
C PHE A 6 56.66 25.82 -16.45
N ARG A 7 56.23 25.09 -17.48
CA ARG A 7 56.14 25.58 -18.87
C ARG A 7 54.76 25.32 -19.48
N THR A 8 54.18 26.36 -20.06
CA THR A 8 52.94 26.31 -20.84
C THR A 8 53.19 26.92 -22.21
N ARG A 9 52.94 26.18 -23.30
CA ARG A 9 52.56 26.66 -24.66
C ARG A 9 52.56 25.50 -25.66
N GLY A 10 51.56 25.46 -26.54
CA GLY A 10 51.40 24.38 -27.53
C GLY A 10 50.04 24.35 -28.22
N LYS A 11 49.65 25.43 -28.92
CA LYS A 11 48.51 25.45 -29.86
C LYS A 11 48.95 26.14 -31.15
N VAL A 12 48.69 25.50 -32.30
CA VAL A 12 48.47 26.12 -33.62
C VAL A 12 47.96 25.02 -34.59
N VAL A 13 46.84 25.31 -35.29
CA VAL A 13 46.35 24.83 -36.62
C VAL A 13 46.53 23.31 -36.96
N THR A 14 45.52 22.44 -37.21
CA THR A 14 44.10 22.49 -37.70
C THR A 14 43.90 22.36 -39.24
N VAL A 15 43.02 21.42 -39.65
CA VAL A 15 42.64 20.97 -41.05
C VAL A 15 43.80 20.44 -41.93
N LEU A 16 43.62 19.56 -42.93
CA LEU A 16 42.44 18.97 -43.63
C LEU A 16 42.87 17.56 -44.15
N VAL A 17 42.18 16.44 -43.90
CA VAL A 17 41.22 15.68 -44.76
C VAL A 17 40.95 14.37 -43.99
N PHE A 18 39.74 14.11 -43.46
CA PHE A 18 38.62 13.34 -44.06
C PHE A 18 38.82 11.81 -44.23
N CYS A 19 37.73 11.06 -44.05
CA CYS A 19 37.56 9.61 -44.33
C CYS A 19 38.14 8.57 -43.35
N VAL A 20 37.72 8.61 -42.07
CA VAL A 20 37.31 7.38 -41.35
C VAL A 20 35.95 7.63 -40.71
N THR A 21 34.92 6.94 -41.20
CA THR A 21 33.55 7.00 -40.69
C THR A 21 33.25 5.87 -39.71
N ALA A 22 32.17 6.05 -38.92
CA ALA A 22 31.46 4.97 -38.22
C ALA A 22 32.24 4.15 -37.17
N PHE A 23 32.77 4.83 -36.15
CA PHE A 23 32.59 4.35 -34.78
C PHE A 23 31.79 5.39 -33.99
N ILE A 24 30.47 5.41 -34.23
CA ILE A 24 29.57 6.28 -33.50
C ILE A 24 29.42 5.71 -32.09
N LEU A 25 30.19 6.29 -31.16
CA LEU A 25 29.87 6.25 -29.74
C LEU A 25 28.49 6.91 -29.57
N VAL A 26 27.44 6.10 -29.58
CA VAL A 26 26.11 6.50 -29.13
C VAL A 26 26.18 6.69 -27.62
N ILE A 27 26.76 7.82 -27.21
CA ILE A 27 26.40 8.44 -25.94
C ILE A 27 24.92 8.75 -26.09
N SER A 28 24.09 7.81 -25.65
CA SER A 28 22.67 8.04 -25.46
C SER A 28 22.55 9.16 -24.46
N GLN A 29 22.43 10.40 -24.94
CA GLN A 29 21.85 11.47 -24.16
C GLN A 29 20.45 10.99 -23.79
N LYS A 30 20.32 10.44 -22.58
CA LYS A 30 19.04 10.38 -21.89
C LYS A 30 18.63 11.83 -21.72
N VAL A 31 17.89 12.33 -22.71
CA VAL A 31 16.98 13.46 -22.53
C VAL A 31 16.01 12.97 -21.47
N PHE A 32 16.29 13.29 -20.22
CA PHE A 32 15.38 13.03 -19.12
C PHE A 32 14.08 13.75 -19.49
N ALA A 33 12.98 13.00 -19.60
CA ALA A 33 11.70 13.58 -19.96
C ALA A 33 11.34 14.64 -18.91
N THR A 34 11.16 15.88 -19.36
CA THR A 34 10.81 17.00 -18.46
C THR A 34 9.57 16.65 -17.66
N THR A 35 9.73 16.70 -16.35
CA THR A 35 8.69 16.38 -15.38
C THR A 35 7.97 17.64 -14.94
N TYR A 36 6.64 17.58 -14.90
CA TYR A 36 5.77 18.69 -14.53
C TYR A 36 5.15 18.38 -13.17
N THR A 37 5.62 19.05 -12.12
CA THR A 37 5.10 18.89 -10.75
C THR A 37 3.99 19.89 -10.50
N SER A 38 2.85 19.39 -10.05
CA SER A 38 1.65 20.18 -9.68
C SER A 38 1.05 19.61 -8.39
N MET A 39 -0.07 20.15 -7.91
CA MET A 39 -0.74 19.69 -6.68
C MET A 39 -2.17 19.18 -6.98
N ASP A 40 -2.55 18.05 -6.38
CA ASP A 40 -3.93 17.57 -6.36
C ASP A 40 -4.84 18.38 -5.39
N ALA A 41 -6.14 18.10 -5.39
CA ALA A 41 -7.11 18.79 -4.53
C ALA A 41 -6.98 18.42 -3.03
N GLN A 42 -6.09 17.47 -2.70
CA GLN A 42 -5.84 16.93 -1.37
C GLN A 42 -4.49 17.38 -0.80
N GLY A 43 -3.73 18.20 -1.53
CA GLY A 43 -2.43 18.73 -1.10
C GLY A 43 -1.22 17.87 -1.44
N ASN A 44 -1.36 16.79 -2.23
CA ASN A 44 -0.24 15.96 -2.66
C ASN A 44 0.39 16.50 -3.94
N LEU A 45 1.72 16.36 -4.05
CA LEU A 45 2.44 16.68 -5.28
C LEU A 45 2.31 15.54 -6.30
N VAL A 46 1.85 15.89 -7.50
CA VAL A 46 1.68 14.98 -8.64
C VAL A 46 2.70 15.36 -9.71
N GLN A 47 3.52 14.38 -10.13
CA GLN A 47 4.45 14.51 -11.26
C GLN A 47 3.80 13.94 -12.52
N SER A 48 3.68 14.76 -13.55
CA SER A 48 3.20 14.38 -14.89
C SER A 48 4.37 14.40 -15.89
N SER A 49 4.36 13.48 -16.85
CA SER A 49 5.27 13.49 -18.02
C SER A 49 4.78 14.39 -19.16
N SER A 50 3.67 15.10 -18.95
CA SER A 50 2.92 15.86 -19.94
C SER A 50 2.52 17.21 -19.35
N LEU A 51 2.89 18.30 -20.04
CA LEU A 51 2.52 19.66 -19.66
C LEU A 51 1.00 19.81 -19.63
N LYS A 52 0.30 19.26 -20.63
CA LYS A 52 -1.17 19.32 -20.76
C LYS A 52 -1.86 18.77 -19.51
N ASP A 53 -1.34 17.68 -18.95
CA ASP A 53 -2.01 16.97 -17.86
C ASP A 53 -1.74 17.66 -16.52
N ALA A 54 -0.51 18.14 -16.29
CA ALA A 54 -0.19 19.00 -15.14
C ALA A 54 -0.94 20.35 -15.17
N VAL A 55 -1.07 20.96 -16.34
CA VAL A 55 -1.88 22.18 -16.55
C VAL A 55 -3.36 21.91 -16.29
N SER A 56 -3.88 20.78 -16.77
CA SER A 56 -5.28 20.38 -16.52
C SER A 56 -5.54 20.16 -15.02
N LEU A 57 -4.63 19.49 -14.32
CA LEU A 57 -4.71 19.31 -12.88
C LEU A 57 -4.62 20.64 -12.12
N ALA A 58 -3.62 21.48 -12.41
CA ALA A 58 -3.44 22.78 -11.76
C ALA A 58 -4.56 23.79 -12.06
N ARG A 59 -5.28 23.65 -13.19
CA ARG A 59 -6.51 24.42 -13.46
C ARG A 59 -7.72 23.88 -12.70
N ALA A 60 -7.82 22.56 -12.52
CA ALA A 60 -8.89 21.91 -11.75
C ALA A 60 -8.74 22.10 -10.23
N THR A 61 -7.51 22.15 -9.71
CA THR A 61 -7.22 22.38 -8.28
C THR A 61 -7.07 23.86 -7.94
N GLY A 62 -6.90 24.68 -8.96
CA GLY A 62 -7.00 26.14 -8.90
C GLY A 62 -5.66 26.83 -8.66
N ARG A 63 -5.55 28.01 -9.27
CA ARG A 63 -4.50 29.00 -8.98
C ARG A 63 -5.14 30.36 -8.66
N PRO A 64 -6.12 30.43 -7.72
CA PRO A 64 -6.94 31.61 -7.61
C PRO A 64 -6.14 32.86 -7.22
N ILE A 65 -6.60 34.00 -7.73
CA ILE A 65 -6.21 35.31 -7.24
C ILE A 65 -7.30 35.76 -6.27
N ALA A 66 -6.91 36.07 -5.04
CA ALA A 66 -7.80 36.69 -4.09
C ALA A 66 -7.86 38.19 -4.35
N LEU A 67 -9.07 38.75 -4.46
CA LEU A 67 -9.30 40.18 -4.52
C LEU A 67 -9.92 40.63 -3.20
N ASP A 68 -9.30 41.63 -2.58
CA ASP A 68 -9.85 42.33 -1.43
C ASP A 68 -10.26 43.75 -1.84
N PRO A 69 -11.55 44.00 -2.12
CA PRO A 69 -12.05 45.37 -2.23
C PRO A 69 -11.88 46.07 -0.88
N GLY A 70 -11.07 47.12 -0.84
CA GLY A 70 -10.79 47.90 0.36
C GLY A 70 -12.06 48.41 1.03
N HIS A 71 -11.99 48.61 2.35
CA HIS A 71 -13.07 49.17 3.16
C HIS A 71 -14.40 48.40 3.01
N SER A 72 -15.55 49.08 3.14
CA SER A 72 -16.92 48.53 3.10
C SER A 72 -17.95 49.67 2.88
N ASP A 73 -19.25 49.41 3.10
CA ASP A 73 -20.34 50.32 2.75
C ASP A 73 -20.59 51.51 3.72
N GLY A 74 -19.85 51.62 4.82
CA GLY A 74 -20.05 52.69 5.82
C GLY A 74 -21.32 52.59 6.67
N THR A 75 -22.14 51.56 6.49
CA THR A 75 -23.39 51.38 7.25
C THR A 75 -23.17 50.50 8.49
N ASN A 76 -24.05 50.64 9.49
CA ASN A 76 -23.98 49.86 10.74
C ASN A 76 -22.62 49.93 11.49
N GLY A 77 -21.83 50.99 11.26
CA GLY A 77 -20.50 51.17 11.86
C GLY A 77 -19.34 50.49 11.12
N ARG A 78 -19.59 49.91 9.93
CA ARG A 78 -18.52 49.45 9.01
C ARG A 78 -17.71 50.62 8.48
N ASP A 79 -16.47 50.38 8.07
CA ASP A 79 -15.58 51.42 7.52
C ASP A 79 -15.96 51.79 6.07
N PRO A 80 -16.33 53.06 5.75
CA PRO A 80 -16.56 53.50 4.36
C PRO A 80 -15.28 53.70 3.54
N GLY A 81 -14.12 53.76 4.19
CA GLY A 81 -12.91 54.37 3.63
C GLY A 81 -13.08 55.88 3.46
N ALA A 82 -12.30 56.48 2.57
CA ALA A 82 -12.46 57.89 2.25
C ALA A 82 -13.85 58.18 1.63
N THR A 83 -14.42 59.37 1.87
CA THR A 83 -15.68 59.80 1.24
C THR A 83 -15.59 61.29 0.86
N TYR A 84 -15.67 61.58 -0.44
CA TYR A 84 -15.45 62.92 -1.01
C TYR A 84 -16.35 63.16 -2.22
N HIS A 85 -16.81 64.40 -2.43
CA HIS A 85 -17.56 64.87 -3.61
C HIS A 85 -18.81 64.06 -4.00
N GLY A 86 -19.37 63.27 -3.07
CA GLY A 86 -20.49 62.36 -3.31
C GLY A 86 -20.10 60.95 -3.75
N VAL A 87 -18.84 60.54 -3.52
CA VAL A 87 -18.30 59.21 -3.81
C VAL A 87 -17.66 58.65 -2.52
N ARG A 88 -17.90 57.36 -2.23
CA ARG A 88 -17.37 56.61 -1.09
C ARG A 88 -16.42 55.53 -1.60
N GLU A 89 -15.24 55.42 -1.01
CA GLU A 89 -14.17 54.52 -1.46
C GLU A 89 -14.64 53.06 -1.54
N GLY A 90 -15.28 52.55 -0.48
CA GLY A 90 -15.77 51.17 -0.42
C GLY A 90 -16.76 50.74 -1.52
N ASP A 91 -17.43 51.71 -2.17
CA ASP A 91 -18.30 51.46 -3.33
C ASP A 91 -17.48 51.31 -4.61
N ILE A 92 -16.44 52.15 -4.80
CA ILE A 92 -15.55 52.10 -5.97
C ILE A 92 -14.71 50.84 -5.91
N THR A 93 -14.09 50.54 -4.76
CA THR A 93 -13.20 49.38 -4.58
C THR A 93 -13.95 48.08 -4.85
N TRP A 94 -15.22 47.97 -4.42
CA TRP A 94 -16.10 46.86 -4.75
C TRP A 94 -16.31 46.72 -6.26
N ALA A 95 -16.68 47.81 -6.94
CA ALA A 95 -16.86 47.81 -8.38
C ALA A 95 -15.57 47.43 -9.13
N THR A 96 -14.42 48.00 -8.76
CA THR A 96 -13.10 47.64 -9.32
C THR A 96 -12.82 46.15 -9.13
N ALA A 97 -13.03 45.61 -7.93
CA ALA A 97 -12.87 44.17 -7.67
C ALA A 97 -13.78 43.30 -8.53
N MET A 98 -15.03 43.71 -8.79
CA MET A 98 -15.94 42.97 -9.67
C MET A 98 -15.49 43.03 -11.14
N TYR A 99 -14.97 44.16 -11.62
CA TYR A 99 -14.40 44.27 -12.97
C TYR A 99 -13.10 43.46 -13.11
N THR A 100 -12.19 43.55 -12.14
CA THR A 100 -10.96 42.74 -12.11
C THR A 100 -11.29 41.24 -12.05
N LYS A 101 -12.30 40.84 -11.25
CA LYS A 101 -12.83 39.47 -11.20
C LYS A 101 -13.31 39.00 -12.58
N LYS A 102 -14.23 39.75 -13.19
CA LYS A 102 -14.82 39.46 -14.50
C LYS A 102 -13.75 39.15 -15.53
N TYR A 103 -12.77 40.04 -15.70
CA TYR A 103 -11.75 39.88 -16.74
C TYR A 103 -10.77 38.74 -16.46
N LEU A 104 -10.35 38.53 -15.20
CA LEU A 104 -9.53 37.39 -14.84
C LEU A 104 -10.23 36.06 -15.13
N GLU A 105 -11.51 35.94 -14.80
CA GLU A 105 -12.31 34.74 -15.07
C GLU A 105 -12.57 34.54 -16.58
N GLU A 106 -12.88 35.61 -17.33
CA GLU A 106 -12.96 35.60 -18.80
C GLU A 106 -11.66 35.11 -19.47
N TRP A 107 -10.50 35.36 -18.84
CA TRP A 107 -9.19 34.93 -19.33
C TRP A 107 -8.63 33.68 -18.63
N GLY A 108 -9.48 32.95 -17.90
CA GLY A 108 -9.19 31.61 -17.36
C GLY A 108 -8.42 31.56 -16.04
N ILE A 109 -8.32 32.67 -15.30
CA ILE A 109 -7.77 32.74 -13.95
C ILE A 109 -8.93 32.73 -12.94
N PRO A 110 -9.05 31.71 -12.06
CA PRO A 110 -10.06 31.72 -11.00
C PRO A 110 -9.88 32.89 -10.03
N VAL A 111 -10.97 33.45 -9.51
CA VAL A 111 -10.93 34.57 -8.56
C VAL A 111 -11.76 34.31 -7.31
N VAL A 112 -11.23 34.75 -6.17
CA VAL A 112 -11.88 34.65 -4.86
C VAL A 112 -12.01 36.05 -4.29
N VAL A 113 -13.24 36.54 -4.10
CA VAL A 113 -13.44 37.82 -3.40
C VAL A 113 -13.52 37.55 -1.91
N VAL A 114 -12.63 38.15 -1.11
CA VAL A 114 -12.45 37.76 0.31
C VAL A 114 -13.44 38.42 1.27
N ARG A 115 -14.35 39.25 0.77
CA ARG A 115 -15.51 39.78 1.50
C ARG A 115 -16.74 39.86 0.60
N GLY A 116 -17.92 39.90 1.21
CA GLY A 116 -19.15 40.37 0.56
C GLY A 116 -19.18 41.90 0.44
N GLU A 117 -20.08 42.40 -0.42
CA GLU A 117 -20.29 43.83 -0.71
C GLU A 117 -20.53 44.65 0.56
N HIS A 118 -21.33 44.09 1.46
CA HIS A 118 -21.76 44.67 2.73
C HIS A 118 -21.13 43.96 3.95
N GLU A 119 -20.00 43.27 3.77
CA GLU A 119 -19.21 42.74 4.89
C GLU A 119 -18.04 43.68 5.22
N ASP A 120 -17.60 43.66 6.48
CA ASP A 120 -16.33 44.28 6.90
C ASP A 120 -15.55 43.33 7.84
N PRO A 121 -14.95 42.25 7.29
CA PRO A 121 -14.20 41.29 8.07
C PRO A 121 -12.78 41.81 8.37
N SER A 122 -12.17 41.33 9.45
CA SER A 122 -10.81 41.77 9.83
C SER A 122 -9.78 41.51 8.72
N LEU A 123 -8.74 42.36 8.64
CA LEU A 123 -7.65 42.19 7.66
C LEU A 123 -6.91 40.84 7.77
N ALA A 124 -6.97 40.18 8.94
CA ALA A 124 -6.49 38.80 9.08
C ALA A 124 -7.46 37.81 8.43
N THR A 125 -8.77 37.92 8.73
CA THR A 125 -9.84 37.08 8.15
C THR A 125 -9.92 37.18 6.63
N ARG A 126 -9.67 38.36 6.06
CA ARG A 126 -9.57 38.59 4.60
C ARG A 126 -8.44 37.72 4.00
N VAL A 127 -7.27 37.66 4.63
CA VAL A 127 -6.16 36.76 4.23
C VAL A 127 -6.47 35.29 4.51
N GLU A 128 -7.10 34.95 5.63
CA GLU A 128 -7.48 33.57 5.96
C GLU A 128 -8.43 32.98 4.91
N ARG A 129 -9.40 33.76 4.42
CA ARG A 129 -10.29 33.39 3.32
C ARG A 129 -9.52 33.15 2.01
N ALA A 130 -8.54 34.00 1.67
CA ALA A 130 -7.66 33.79 0.52
C ALA A 130 -6.88 32.47 0.62
N VAL A 131 -6.27 32.20 1.78
CA VAL A 131 -5.46 30.99 2.00
C VAL A 131 -6.33 29.72 2.04
N ALA A 132 -7.53 29.79 2.63
CA ALA A 132 -8.48 28.68 2.66
C ALA A 132 -8.98 28.29 1.25
N ALA A 133 -8.98 29.24 0.31
CA ALA A 133 -9.28 28.99 -1.10
C ALA A 133 -8.03 28.67 -1.94
N ASN A 134 -6.88 28.39 -1.33
CA ASN A 134 -5.58 28.13 -1.99
C ASN A 134 -5.08 29.26 -2.91
N ALA A 135 -5.47 30.51 -2.65
CA ALA A 135 -5.06 31.65 -3.48
C ALA A 135 -3.55 31.89 -3.42
N CYS A 136 -2.95 32.19 -4.58
CA CYS A 136 -1.51 32.44 -4.70
C CYS A 136 -1.09 33.88 -4.41
N ALA A 137 -2.05 34.81 -4.49
CA ALA A 137 -1.91 36.21 -4.12
C ALA A 137 -3.24 36.75 -3.56
N ILE A 138 -3.15 37.81 -2.75
CA ILE A 138 -4.25 38.66 -2.33
C ILE A 138 -3.95 40.11 -2.72
N ILE A 139 -4.85 40.71 -3.51
CA ILE A 139 -4.73 42.04 -4.09
C ILE A 139 -5.72 42.96 -3.40
N SER A 140 -5.25 43.86 -2.55
CA SER A 140 -6.09 44.86 -1.89
C SER A 140 -6.30 46.05 -2.83
N LEU A 141 -7.55 46.39 -3.15
CA LEU A 141 -7.90 47.44 -4.10
C LEU A 141 -8.43 48.65 -3.34
N HIS A 142 -7.74 49.79 -3.44
CA HIS A 142 -8.03 51.03 -2.69
C HIS A 142 -8.01 52.26 -3.60
N TYR A 143 -8.53 53.39 -3.13
CA TYR A 143 -8.43 54.69 -3.80
C TYR A 143 -8.00 55.79 -2.82
N ASN A 144 -6.78 56.29 -3.04
CA ASN A 144 -6.14 57.31 -2.23
C ASN A 144 -7.03 58.51 -1.81
N ALA A 145 -6.69 59.10 -0.66
CA ALA A 145 -7.16 60.42 -0.25
C ALA A 145 -6.00 61.32 0.23
N GLY A 146 -6.17 62.63 0.07
CA GLY A 146 -5.16 63.64 0.41
C GLY A 146 -5.54 65.05 -0.06
N GLY A 147 -4.55 65.90 -0.34
CA GLY A 147 -4.79 67.26 -0.87
C GLY A 147 -5.58 67.25 -2.18
N SER A 148 -6.40 68.28 -2.41
CA SER A 148 -7.37 68.36 -3.52
C SER A 148 -6.74 68.39 -4.93
N SER A 149 -5.44 68.64 -5.04
CA SER A 149 -4.67 68.58 -6.29
C SER A 149 -3.77 67.35 -6.42
N ALA A 150 -3.81 66.42 -5.46
CA ALA A 150 -3.04 65.18 -5.53
C ALA A 150 -3.59 64.27 -6.65
N SER A 151 -2.71 63.51 -7.29
CA SER A 151 -3.07 62.59 -8.38
C SER A 151 -2.21 61.32 -8.39
N GLY A 152 -2.68 60.36 -9.18
CA GLY A 152 -1.98 59.13 -9.56
C GLY A 152 -1.91 58.03 -8.52
N SER A 153 -1.69 56.81 -9.02
CA SER A 153 -1.63 55.57 -8.27
C SER A 153 -0.26 55.28 -7.66
N GLU A 154 -0.25 54.40 -6.66
CA GLU A 154 0.93 53.69 -6.17
C GLU A 154 0.56 52.22 -5.85
N VAL A 155 1.56 51.34 -5.80
CA VAL A 155 1.34 49.94 -5.40
C VAL A 155 2.27 49.64 -4.25
N LEU A 156 1.69 49.32 -3.09
CA LEU A 156 2.40 48.94 -1.88
C LEU A 156 2.73 47.45 -1.96
N VAL A 157 4.02 47.14 -1.83
CA VAL A 157 4.57 45.78 -1.95
C VAL A 157 5.33 45.41 -0.68
N PRO A 158 5.50 44.11 -0.37
CA PRO A 158 6.25 43.68 0.80
C PRO A 158 7.64 44.34 0.84
N ARG A 159 8.16 44.58 2.04
CA ARG A 159 9.50 45.16 2.27
C ARG A 159 10.61 44.14 2.00
N LYS A 160 11.83 44.63 1.72
CA LYS A 160 12.99 43.75 1.53
C LYS A 160 13.42 43.16 2.87
N ALA A 161 13.21 41.85 3.03
CA ALA A 161 13.46 41.06 4.23
C ALA A 161 13.82 39.62 3.81
N GLN A 162 14.46 38.84 4.67
CA GLN A 162 14.83 37.44 4.36
C GLN A 162 13.62 36.51 4.44
N TYR A 163 12.67 36.79 5.34
CA TYR A 163 11.44 36.02 5.49
C TYR A 163 10.59 36.05 4.21
N ASN A 164 10.39 34.88 3.59
CA ASN A 164 9.66 34.68 2.33
C ASN A 164 10.02 35.76 1.28
N SER A 165 11.33 35.93 1.04
CA SER A 165 11.92 37.01 0.23
C SER A 165 11.50 36.98 -1.25
N ASP A 166 11.09 35.84 -1.77
CA ASP A 166 10.46 35.67 -3.09
C ASP A 166 9.23 36.56 -3.27
N LEU A 167 8.47 36.81 -2.19
CA LEU A 167 7.25 37.64 -2.24
C LEU A 167 7.56 39.13 -2.40
N TYR A 168 8.75 39.60 -1.98
CA TYR A 168 9.22 40.95 -2.30
C TYR A 168 9.45 41.09 -3.82
N GLU A 169 10.23 40.18 -4.41
CA GLU A 169 10.59 40.25 -5.84
C GLU A 169 9.37 39.98 -6.74
N ALA A 170 8.42 39.16 -6.28
CA ALA A 170 7.12 38.97 -6.95
C ALA A 170 6.24 40.23 -6.88
N GLY A 171 6.16 40.89 -5.71
CA GLY A 171 5.41 42.14 -5.55
C GLY A 171 5.92 43.27 -6.44
N GLN A 172 7.24 43.46 -6.55
CA GLN A 172 7.84 44.45 -7.44
C GLN A 172 7.43 44.22 -8.91
N LYS A 173 7.52 42.97 -9.39
CA LYS A 173 7.12 42.60 -10.77
C LYS A 173 5.64 42.83 -11.04
N LEU A 174 4.77 42.60 -10.06
CA LEU A 174 3.35 42.88 -10.19
C LEU A 174 3.08 44.39 -10.24
N ALA A 175 3.71 45.15 -9.33
CA ALA A 175 3.60 46.60 -9.27
C ALA A 175 4.07 47.30 -10.55
N GLU A 176 5.15 46.80 -11.18
CA GLU A 176 5.62 47.28 -12.49
C GLU A 176 4.55 47.12 -13.57
N LYS A 177 3.90 45.96 -13.63
CA LYS A 177 2.82 45.69 -14.59
C LYS A 177 1.58 46.52 -14.31
N VAL A 178 1.12 46.57 -13.05
CA VAL A 178 -0.06 47.35 -12.63
C VAL A 178 0.12 48.81 -13.03
N ASN A 179 1.23 49.45 -12.63
CA ASN A 179 1.49 50.84 -13.01
C ASN A 179 1.70 51.01 -14.53
N TYR A 180 2.19 49.99 -15.26
CA TYR A 180 2.25 50.06 -16.72
C TYR A 180 0.85 50.08 -17.36
N TYR A 181 -0.08 49.19 -16.97
CA TYR A 181 -1.40 49.12 -17.59
C TYR A 181 -2.32 50.26 -17.13
N LEU A 182 -2.28 50.65 -15.86
CA LEU A 182 -2.98 51.84 -15.36
C LEU A 182 -2.59 53.09 -16.16
N ARG A 183 -1.28 53.31 -16.38
CA ARG A 183 -0.74 54.44 -17.14
C ARG A 183 -1.13 54.41 -18.62
N ASN A 184 -0.89 53.28 -19.29
CA ASN A 184 -0.95 53.20 -20.75
C ASN A 184 -2.32 52.80 -21.31
N LYS A 185 -3.25 52.29 -20.48
CA LYS A 185 -4.56 51.78 -20.92
C LYS A 185 -5.74 52.36 -20.15
N ALA A 186 -5.63 52.58 -18.83
CA ALA A 186 -6.69 53.23 -18.04
C ALA A 186 -6.57 54.76 -17.98
N GLY A 187 -5.46 55.35 -18.45
CA GLY A 187 -5.25 56.80 -18.41
C GLY A 187 -5.09 57.35 -16.99
N VAL A 188 -4.44 56.57 -16.11
CA VAL A 188 -4.18 56.89 -14.70
C VAL A 188 -2.75 57.43 -14.55
N THR A 189 -2.57 58.50 -13.78
CA THR A 189 -1.22 58.98 -13.42
C THR A 189 -0.56 57.97 -12.48
N THR A 190 0.77 57.83 -12.46
CA THR A 190 1.45 56.83 -11.60
C THR A 190 2.66 57.41 -10.88
N ARG A 191 2.84 57.08 -9.60
CA ARG A 191 3.87 57.64 -8.71
C ARG A 191 5.20 56.89 -8.71
N GLY A 192 5.29 55.81 -9.46
CA GLY A 192 6.49 54.99 -9.62
C GLY A 192 6.15 53.65 -10.24
N ASN A 193 7.05 52.68 -10.03
CA ASN A 193 6.84 51.27 -10.42
C ASN A 193 6.43 50.39 -9.23
N GLY A 194 6.59 50.86 -7.99
CA GLY A 194 6.24 50.13 -6.77
C GLY A 194 6.80 50.86 -5.55
N ARG A 195 6.11 50.76 -4.40
CA ARG A 195 6.51 51.36 -3.13
C ARG A 195 6.67 50.26 -2.08
N THR A 196 7.90 50.04 -1.64
CA THR A 196 8.19 49.08 -0.57
C THR A 196 7.58 49.56 0.74
N GLU A 197 6.94 48.65 1.48
CA GLU A 197 6.50 48.95 2.83
C GLU A 197 7.64 49.26 3.81
N ARG A 198 7.28 49.98 4.88
CA ARG A 198 8.12 50.17 6.06
C ARG A 198 7.99 48.98 7.02
N GLY A 199 8.90 48.87 7.99
CA GLY A 199 8.74 47.94 9.10
C GLY A 199 7.53 48.32 9.97
N TYR A 200 6.86 47.32 10.57
CA TYR A 200 5.83 47.56 11.57
C TYR A 200 6.44 48.10 12.86
N ASN A 201 6.17 49.37 13.16
CA ASN A 201 6.54 50.03 14.42
C ASN A 201 5.45 51.07 14.73
N ASP A 202 4.73 50.88 15.83
CA ASP A 202 3.62 51.74 16.29
C ASP A 202 3.81 52.17 17.76
N ALA A 203 2.76 52.68 18.41
CA ALA A 203 2.82 53.08 19.82
C ALA A 203 2.80 51.89 20.81
N GLN A 204 2.68 50.67 20.31
CA GLN A 204 2.58 49.41 21.04
C GLN A 204 3.84 48.55 20.86
N GLY A 205 4.56 48.69 19.74
CA GLY A 205 5.92 48.21 19.54
C GLY A 205 6.25 47.79 18.10
N THR A 206 7.33 47.03 17.95
CA THR A 206 7.72 46.39 16.69
C THR A 206 7.20 44.95 16.63
N ASP A 207 6.51 44.57 15.56
CA ASP A 207 6.11 43.18 15.28
C ASP A 207 7.11 42.52 14.32
N TYR A 208 7.39 41.24 14.53
CA TYR A 208 8.46 40.50 13.86
C TYR A 208 7.95 39.23 13.17
N TYR A 209 8.69 38.78 12.15
CA TYR A 209 8.54 37.45 11.55
C TYR A 209 9.29 36.38 12.35
N ALA A 210 8.96 35.11 12.11
CA ALA A 210 9.49 33.96 12.86
C ALA A 210 11.01 33.72 12.70
N ASN A 211 11.71 34.52 11.90
CA ASN A 211 13.17 34.55 11.77
C ASN A 211 13.83 35.79 12.40
N GLY A 212 13.05 36.70 13.02
CA GLY A 212 13.53 37.95 13.61
C GLY A 212 13.59 39.15 12.66
N ASP A 213 13.18 39.03 11.38
CA ASP A 213 12.95 40.20 10.52
C ASP A 213 11.80 41.06 11.08
N GLU A 214 11.93 42.40 11.07
CA GLU A 214 10.76 43.27 11.28
C GLU A 214 9.66 42.94 10.26
N SER A 215 8.40 42.93 10.69
CA SER A 215 7.27 42.62 9.82
C SER A 215 6.86 43.79 8.92
N ASP A 216 6.03 43.50 7.92
CA ASP A 216 5.45 44.53 7.03
C ASP A 216 4.40 45.39 7.76
N TYR A 217 4.24 46.65 7.38
CA TYR A 217 3.44 47.62 8.13
C TYR A 217 1.93 47.40 7.98
N TYR A 218 1.44 47.19 6.75
CA TYR A 218 0.03 47.00 6.49
C TYR A 218 -0.38 45.55 6.77
N SER A 219 -1.42 45.41 7.59
CA SER A 219 -1.78 44.11 8.17
C SER A 219 -2.13 43.05 7.11
N ILE A 220 -2.72 43.44 5.97
CA ILE A 220 -3.05 42.51 4.88
C ILE A 220 -1.80 41.93 4.20
N VAL A 221 -0.83 42.77 3.85
CA VAL A 221 0.44 42.34 3.23
C VAL A 221 1.27 41.52 4.22
N ARG A 222 1.36 41.97 5.47
CA ARG A 222 2.00 41.24 6.56
C ARG A 222 1.40 39.85 6.76
N ASN A 223 0.08 39.75 6.87
CA ASN A 223 -0.59 38.47 7.11
C ASN A 223 -0.46 37.54 5.89
N ALA A 224 -0.59 38.07 4.66
CA ALA A 224 -0.33 37.31 3.44
C ALA A 224 1.08 36.70 3.45
N ARG A 225 2.09 37.49 3.81
CA ARG A 225 3.49 37.05 3.93
C ARG A 225 3.70 36.04 5.05
N LYS A 226 3.07 36.18 6.23
CA LYS A 226 3.03 35.17 7.30
C LYS A 226 2.40 33.85 6.86
N ARG A 227 1.58 33.86 5.80
CA ARG A 227 0.95 32.68 5.16
C ARG A 227 1.63 32.24 3.86
N GLY A 228 2.74 32.89 3.46
CA GLY A 228 3.56 32.52 2.31
C GLY A 228 2.95 32.80 0.93
N ILE A 229 1.91 33.64 0.86
CA ILE A 229 1.28 34.09 -0.39
C ILE A 229 1.57 35.59 -0.63
N LEU A 230 1.53 36.05 -1.88
CA LEU A 230 1.80 37.45 -2.18
C LEU A 230 0.66 38.34 -1.67
N GLY A 231 0.96 39.35 -0.86
CA GLY A 231 0.04 40.44 -0.58
C GLY A 231 0.54 41.74 -1.20
N VAL A 232 -0.35 42.50 -1.84
CA VAL A 232 -0.09 43.88 -2.29
C VAL A 232 -1.32 44.76 -2.06
N ILE A 233 -1.12 46.08 -2.01
CA ILE A 233 -2.21 47.06 -2.03
C ILE A 233 -2.03 47.93 -3.29
N ILE A 234 -3.04 47.97 -4.15
CA ILE A 234 -3.10 48.87 -5.30
C ILE A 234 -3.92 50.10 -4.88
N GLU A 235 -3.22 51.21 -4.71
CA GLU A 235 -3.76 52.50 -4.31
C GLU A 235 -3.99 53.35 -5.56
N HIS A 236 -5.24 53.51 -5.98
CA HIS A 236 -5.63 54.21 -7.22
C HIS A 236 -5.61 55.75 -7.08
N GLU A 237 -6.17 56.47 -8.05
CA GLU A 237 -6.17 57.94 -8.03
C GLU A 237 -7.02 58.53 -6.90
N PHE A 238 -6.79 59.83 -6.64
CA PHE A 238 -7.25 60.48 -5.43
C PHE A 238 -8.72 60.88 -5.50
N ILE A 239 -9.57 60.28 -4.66
CA ILE A 239 -11.01 60.65 -4.60
C ILE A 239 -11.25 62.01 -3.96
N SER A 240 -10.28 62.53 -3.21
CA SER A 240 -10.34 63.89 -2.67
C SER A 240 -10.12 64.98 -3.74
N ASN A 241 -9.55 64.60 -4.89
CA ASN A 241 -9.42 65.48 -6.04
C ASN A 241 -10.73 65.44 -6.87
N PRO A 242 -11.38 66.61 -7.09
CA PRO A 242 -12.71 66.67 -7.70
C PRO A 242 -12.74 66.17 -9.15
N SER A 243 -11.61 66.16 -9.87
CA SER A 243 -11.54 65.65 -11.25
C SER A 243 -11.68 64.13 -11.29
N HIS A 244 -10.85 63.37 -10.57
CA HIS A 244 -10.98 61.90 -10.55
C HIS A 244 -12.30 61.47 -9.90
N ALA A 245 -12.75 62.18 -8.85
CA ALA A 245 -14.04 61.93 -8.22
C ALA A 245 -15.26 62.17 -9.14
N ALA A 246 -15.10 62.92 -10.25
CA ALA A 246 -16.13 62.99 -11.28
C ALA A 246 -16.14 61.74 -12.18
N GLU A 247 -14.96 61.18 -12.50
CA GLU A 247 -14.82 59.97 -13.30
C GLU A 247 -15.33 58.71 -12.58
N PHE A 248 -15.20 58.65 -11.25
CA PHE A 248 -15.63 57.50 -10.43
C PHE A 248 -17.12 57.48 -10.06
N LYS A 249 -17.93 58.46 -10.50
CA LYS A 249 -19.39 58.49 -10.26
C LYS A 249 -20.18 57.52 -11.12
N ASN A 250 -19.59 57.03 -12.21
CA ASN A 250 -20.17 55.96 -13.02
C ASN A 250 -19.45 54.65 -12.68
N LEU A 251 -20.18 53.68 -12.13
CA LEU A 251 -19.70 52.32 -11.84
C LEU A 251 -20.21 51.28 -12.86
N GLY A 252 -20.86 51.71 -13.94
CA GLY A 252 -21.35 50.85 -15.01
C GLY A 252 -20.28 50.48 -16.05
N SER A 253 -20.62 49.61 -16.99
CA SER A 253 -19.67 49.09 -17.98
C SER A 253 -19.14 50.18 -18.92
N ASN A 254 -17.85 50.07 -19.29
CA ASN A 254 -17.04 51.09 -19.98
C ASN A 254 -16.84 52.39 -19.18
N SER A 255 -17.04 52.38 -17.85
CA SER A 255 -16.62 53.48 -16.97
C SER A 255 -15.10 53.50 -16.77
N LYS A 256 -14.57 54.60 -16.20
CA LYS A 256 -13.16 54.67 -15.74
C LYS A 256 -12.84 53.53 -14.76
N VAL A 257 -13.81 53.10 -13.95
CA VAL A 257 -13.67 52.01 -12.98
C VAL A 257 -13.58 50.63 -13.66
N ASP A 258 -14.35 50.40 -14.73
CA ASP A 258 -14.24 49.21 -15.60
C ASP A 258 -12.85 49.16 -16.27
N TYR A 259 -12.37 50.27 -16.84
CA TYR A 259 -11.03 50.36 -17.43
C TYR A 259 -9.88 50.19 -16.43
N ILE A 260 -10.05 50.64 -15.18
CA ILE A 260 -9.09 50.37 -14.09
C ILE A 260 -9.10 48.87 -13.74
N GLY A 261 -10.28 48.28 -13.53
CA GLY A 261 -10.40 46.86 -13.22
C GLY A 261 -9.84 45.94 -14.32
N TRP A 262 -10.00 46.34 -15.59
CA TRP A 262 -9.38 45.70 -16.75
C TRP A 262 -7.84 45.80 -16.72
N ALA A 263 -7.29 46.97 -16.35
CA ALA A 263 -5.85 47.19 -16.31
C ALA A 263 -5.17 46.36 -15.20
N ASP A 264 -5.78 46.30 -14.01
CA ASP A 264 -5.35 45.43 -12.91
C ASP A 264 -5.46 43.95 -13.29
N ALA A 265 -6.59 43.54 -13.87
CA ALA A 265 -6.77 42.17 -14.35
C ALA A 265 -5.70 41.78 -15.37
N TRP A 266 -5.35 42.68 -16.30
CA TRP A 266 -4.35 42.39 -17.33
C TRP A 266 -2.93 42.33 -16.74
N ALA A 267 -2.60 43.21 -15.79
CA ALA A 267 -1.34 43.17 -15.06
C ALA A 267 -1.14 41.87 -14.27
N ILE A 268 -2.20 41.41 -13.61
CA ILE A 268 -2.25 40.11 -12.92
C ILE A 268 -2.17 38.98 -13.94
N TRP A 269 -2.97 39.00 -15.01
CA TRP A 269 -2.97 37.95 -16.03
C TRP A 269 -1.60 37.78 -16.68
N GLU A 270 -0.91 38.85 -17.05
CA GLU A 270 0.45 38.80 -17.62
C GLU A 270 1.52 38.28 -16.62
N MET A 271 1.24 38.27 -15.32
CA MET A 271 2.11 37.63 -14.32
C MET A 271 1.76 36.16 -14.07
N TYR A 272 0.49 35.77 -14.21
CA TYR A 272 -0.01 34.46 -13.77
C TYR A 272 -0.50 33.54 -14.92
N HIS A 273 -0.67 33.98 -16.17
CA HIS A 273 -1.22 33.12 -17.24
C HIS A 273 -0.30 31.97 -17.69
N SER A 274 0.98 31.97 -17.31
CA SER A 274 1.93 30.96 -17.81
C SER A 274 1.57 29.55 -17.34
N ASP A 275 1.56 28.61 -18.29
CA ASP A 275 1.32 27.17 -18.08
C ASP A 275 2.45 26.48 -17.28
N THR A 276 3.58 27.15 -17.04
CA THR A 276 4.67 26.69 -16.16
C THR A 276 5.00 27.69 -15.04
N TRP A 277 4.04 28.56 -14.67
CA TRP A 277 4.16 29.35 -13.45
C TRP A 277 3.91 28.48 -12.22
N TRP A 278 4.68 28.71 -11.16
CA TRP A 278 4.46 28.08 -9.86
C TRP A 278 4.86 29.01 -8.70
N SER A 279 4.34 28.70 -7.51
CA SER A 279 4.86 29.17 -6.22
C SER A 279 4.67 28.09 -5.16
N MET A 280 5.32 28.22 -4.00
CA MET A 280 5.15 27.34 -2.86
C MET A 280 4.60 28.15 -1.68
N SER A 281 3.31 28.02 -1.37
CA SER A 281 2.70 28.77 -0.27
C SER A 281 3.28 28.32 1.08
N SER A 282 3.46 27.01 1.24
CA SER A 282 3.83 26.38 2.50
C SER A 282 4.45 25.00 2.26
N PHE A 283 4.67 24.27 3.34
CA PHE A 283 4.82 22.81 3.33
C PHE A 283 4.03 22.25 4.52
N THR A 284 3.77 20.94 4.51
CA THR A 284 3.24 20.22 5.68
C THR A 284 4.34 19.43 6.36
N ALA A 285 4.22 19.25 7.67
CA ALA A 285 5.07 18.37 8.47
C ALA A 285 4.20 17.52 9.40
N LYS A 286 4.50 16.21 9.49
CA LYS A 286 3.79 15.27 10.38
C LYS A 286 4.78 14.26 10.94
N GLN A 287 4.70 13.99 12.25
CA GLN A 287 5.37 12.86 12.86
C GLN A 287 4.47 11.62 12.82
N SER A 288 5.05 10.47 12.46
CA SER A 288 4.44 9.15 12.56
C SER A 288 5.49 8.20 13.14
N GLY A 289 5.25 7.70 14.35
CA GLY A 289 6.26 6.96 15.09
C GLY A 289 7.53 7.76 15.33
N ALA A 290 8.68 7.21 14.93
CA ALA A 290 9.97 7.91 14.99
C ALA A 290 10.29 8.77 13.75
N THR A 291 9.43 8.80 12.73
CA THR A 291 9.70 9.51 11.47
C THR A 291 8.90 10.80 11.38
N VAL A 292 9.58 11.92 11.13
CA VAL A 292 8.96 13.18 10.72
C VAL A 292 9.03 13.27 9.19
N THR A 293 7.87 13.41 8.56
CA THR A 293 7.72 13.54 7.10
C THR A 293 7.30 14.96 6.74
N ILE A 294 7.91 15.49 5.68
CA ILE A 294 7.74 16.84 5.13
C ILE A 294 7.28 16.73 3.68
N LYS A 295 6.24 17.49 3.29
CA LYS A 295 5.74 17.60 1.90
C LYS A 295 5.57 19.07 1.48
N PRO A 296 6.20 19.55 0.39
CA PRO A 296 5.98 20.90 -0.14
C PRO A 296 4.54 21.10 -0.67
N VAL A 297 4.02 22.33 -0.60
CA VAL A 297 2.69 22.70 -1.13
C VAL A 297 2.88 23.67 -2.30
N ILE A 298 2.89 23.16 -3.53
CA ILE A 298 3.17 23.91 -4.77
C ILE A 298 1.86 24.30 -5.46
N THR A 299 1.57 25.59 -5.55
CA THR A 299 0.47 26.10 -6.40
C THR A 299 1.00 26.31 -7.82
N GLY A 300 0.33 25.73 -8.83
CA GLY A 300 0.72 25.86 -10.24
C GLY A 300 1.46 24.64 -10.80
N VAL A 301 2.33 24.87 -11.80
CA VAL A 301 3.05 23.83 -12.54
C VAL A 301 4.54 24.17 -12.57
N MET A 302 5.36 23.33 -11.92
CA MET A 302 6.81 23.48 -11.80
C MET A 302 7.54 22.45 -12.68
N THR A 303 8.48 22.91 -13.50
CA THR A 303 9.33 22.02 -14.33
C THR A 303 10.55 21.50 -13.57
N ASP A 304 10.79 20.18 -13.71
CA ASP A 304 11.92 19.42 -13.16
C ASP A 304 12.28 19.71 -11.70
N ALA A 305 11.24 19.76 -10.87
CA ALA A 305 11.27 20.07 -9.44
C ALA A 305 12.45 19.43 -8.68
N LYS A 306 13.21 20.29 -8.00
CA LYS A 306 14.24 19.89 -7.03
C LYS A 306 13.95 20.50 -5.66
N PHE A 307 14.11 19.68 -4.62
CA PHE A 307 13.86 20.04 -3.23
C PHE A 307 15.13 19.94 -2.40
N THR A 308 15.34 20.95 -1.55
CA THR A 308 16.35 20.95 -0.49
C THR A 308 15.62 21.20 0.82
N ALA A 309 15.88 20.37 1.84
CA ALA A 309 15.27 20.53 3.15
C ALA A 309 16.30 20.35 4.26
N GLY A 310 16.06 21.03 5.37
CA GLY A 310 16.90 21.00 6.56
C GLY A 310 16.11 21.39 7.80
N TYR A 311 16.76 21.29 8.96
CA TYR A 311 16.22 21.79 10.20
C TYR A 311 17.30 22.47 11.06
N THR A 312 16.86 23.40 11.90
CA THR A 312 17.53 23.75 13.15
C THR A 312 16.88 22.94 14.26
N ALA A 313 17.68 22.20 15.03
CA ALA A 313 17.24 21.37 16.13
C ALA A 313 17.04 22.17 17.44
N PRO A 314 16.42 21.58 18.49
CA PRO A 314 16.19 22.26 19.77
C PRO A 314 17.47 22.73 20.50
N ASP A 315 18.63 22.15 20.17
CA ASP A 315 19.96 22.55 20.67
C ASP A 315 20.62 23.67 19.82
N GLY A 316 19.94 24.15 18.78
CA GLY A 316 20.45 25.15 17.85
C GLY A 316 21.30 24.60 16.69
N SER A 317 21.54 23.29 16.62
CA SER A 317 22.34 22.69 15.54
C SER A 317 21.58 22.65 14.20
N TRP A 318 22.28 22.92 13.09
CA TRP A 318 21.73 22.78 11.73
C TRP A 318 21.98 21.37 11.17
N THR A 319 20.99 20.79 10.51
CA THR A 319 21.14 19.57 9.70
C THR A 319 20.45 19.74 8.35
N THR A 320 21.14 19.41 7.26
CA THR A 320 20.54 19.25 5.93
C THR A 320 20.07 17.81 5.78
N ILE A 321 18.76 17.59 5.60
CA ILE A 321 18.15 16.25 5.49
C ILE A 321 17.93 15.80 4.04
N ALA A 322 17.85 16.74 3.09
CA ALA A 322 17.84 16.45 1.66
C ALA A 322 18.44 17.65 0.88
N TYR A 323 19.14 17.39 -0.23
CA TYR A 323 19.75 18.43 -1.05
C TYR A 323 19.52 18.17 -2.55
N ARG A 324 18.78 19.09 -3.19
CA ARG A 324 18.39 19.06 -4.61
C ARG A 324 17.84 17.70 -5.11
N THR A 325 17.13 16.97 -4.25
CA THR A 325 16.45 15.72 -4.63
C THR A 325 15.20 15.99 -5.48
N SER A 326 14.68 15.00 -6.21
CA SER A 326 13.33 15.05 -6.80
C SER A 326 12.26 14.33 -5.96
N ASP A 327 12.62 13.81 -4.79
CA ASP A 327 11.66 13.23 -3.85
C ASP A 327 10.66 14.29 -3.38
N SER A 328 9.37 14.09 -3.68
CA SER A 328 8.27 14.97 -3.24
C SER A 328 7.89 14.79 -1.76
N VAL A 329 8.49 13.81 -1.09
CA VAL A 329 8.26 13.43 0.31
C VAL A 329 9.61 13.23 0.98
N ILE A 330 10.02 14.17 1.83
CA ILE A 330 11.31 14.13 2.54
C ILE A 330 11.04 13.73 3.98
N SER A 331 11.86 12.84 4.56
CA SER A 331 11.66 12.38 5.94
C SER A 331 12.96 12.29 6.73
N PHE A 332 12.88 12.45 8.06
CA PHE A 332 13.99 12.31 8.98
C PHE A 332 13.54 11.72 10.33
N THR A 333 14.48 11.20 11.12
CA THR A 333 14.26 10.80 12.52
C THR A 333 14.76 11.92 13.43
N PRO A 334 13.94 12.46 14.35
CA PRO A 334 14.36 13.57 15.22
C PRO A 334 15.34 13.06 16.29
N PRO A 335 16.59 13.55 16.36
CA PRO A 335 17.58 13.07 17.33
C PRO A 335 17.25 13.41 18.80
N MET A 336 16.34 14.35 19.05
CA MET A 336 15.90 14.74 20.40
C MET A 336 14.45 15.24 20.39
N SER A 337 13.80 15.31 21.55
CA SER A 337 12.46 15.89 21.68
C SER A 337 12.53 17.41 21.84
N GLY A 338 11.71 18.16 21.10
CA GLY A 338 11.62 19.61 21.21
C GLY A 338 11.10 20.31 19.96
N ASN A 339 11.18 21.64 19.95
CA ASN A 339 10.83 22.47 18.80
C ASN A 339 11.98 22.51 17.78
N TYR A 340 11.73 21.99 16.60
CA TYR A 340 12.58 22.15 15.43
C TYR A 340 12.10 23.36 14.61
N THR A 341 13.01 24.09 13.98
CA THR A 341 12.66 24.97 12.85
C THR A 341 12.98 24.24 11.57
N LEU A 342 11.94 23.82 10.85
CA LEU A 342 12.05 23.10 9.57
C LEU A 342 12.14 24.10 8.42
N TYR A 343 12.91 23.75 7.39
CA TYR A 343 13.14 24.55 6.20
C TYR A 343 12.96 23.72 4.94
N VAL A 344 12.24 24.26 3.96
CA VAL A 344 12.08 23.66 2.62
C VAL A 344 12.33 24.72 1.56
N LYS A 345 13.20 24.40 0.60
CA LYS A 345 13.39 25.16 -0.65
C LYS A 345 12.98 24.28 -1.83
N ALA A 346 12.12 24.81 -2.68
CA ALA A 346 11.81 24.26 -3.99
C ALA A 346 12.52 25.05 -5.09
N ILE A 347 12.94 24.37 -6.15
CA ILE A 347 13.74 24.90 -7.26
C ILE A 347 13.22 24.30 -8.57
N SER A 348 12.93 25.14 -9.57
CA SER A 348 12.53 24.71 -10.92
C SER A 348 13.70 24.69 -11.93
N ALA A 349 13.44 24.13 -13.11
CA ALA A 349 14.42 23.99 -14.21
C ALA A 349 15.05 25.32 -14.66
N ASP A 350 14.30 26.42 -14.59
CA ASP A 350 14.73 27.78 -14.94
C ASP A 350 15.56 28.48 -13.84
N GLY A 351 15.66 27.87 -12.66
CA GLY A 351 16.38 28.41 -11.52
C GLY A 351 15.59 29.35 -10.62
N GLN A 352 14.26 29.50 -10.80
CA GLN A 352 13.43 30.10 -9.75
C GLN A 352 13.55 29.27 -8.46
N GLU A 353 13.81 29.92 -7.33
CA GLU A 353 13.83 29.30 -6.00
C GLU A 353 12.76 29.93 -5.11
N VAL A 354 12.03 29.11 -4.36
CA VAL A 354 11.10 29.57 -3.31
C VAL A 354 11.42 28.79 -2.04
N ALA A 355 11.55 29.50 -0.91
CA ALA A 355 11.87 28.91 0.38
C ALA A 355 10.81 29.25 1.43
N ARG A 356 10.47 28.28 2.28
CA ARG A 356 9.54 28.43 3.40
C ARG A 356 10.16 27.80 4.65
N GLN A 357 9.75 28.26 5.83
CA GLN A 357 10.13 27.70 7.13
C GLN A 357 8.91 27.55 8.05
N MET A 358 8.95 26.61 8.99
CA MET A 358 7.98 26.51 10.09
C MET A 358 8.64 26.03 11.38
N SER A 359 8.04 26.33 12.53
CA SER A 359 8.33 25.64 13.78
C SER A 359 7.49 24.37 13.88
N PHE A 360 8.09 23.25 14.29
CA PHE A 360 7.45 21.95 14.44
C PHE A 360 7.97 21.24 15.69
N TYR A 361 7.08 20.86 16.61
CA TYR A 361 7.45 20.04 17.76
C TYR A 361 7.57 18.57 17.35
N ALA A 362 8.73 17.96 17.58
CA ALA A 362 8.97 16.54 17.37
C ALA A 362 9.38 15.86 18.68
N SER A 363 9.10 14.57 18.80
CA SER A 363 9.55 13.73 19.92
C SER A 363 10.56 12.70 19.43
N ALA A 364 11.71 12.57 20.10
CA ALA A 364 12.60 11.44 19.86
C ALA A 364 11.91 10.13 20.27
N LYS A 365 11.99 9.13 19.38
CA LYS A 365 11.50 7.77 19.59
C LYS A 365 12.52 6.77 19.03
N ASN A 366 12.42 5.51 19.43
CA ASN A 366 13.30 4.45 18.94
C ASN A 366 13.04 4.20 17.45
N VAL A 367 14.08 3.86 16.68
CA VAL A 367 13.92 3.42 15.30
C VAL A 367 13.10 2.11 15.28
N PRO A 368 12.03 1.99 14.48
CA PRO A 368 11.25 0.75 14.35
C PRO A 368 12.07 -0.46 13.92
N GLY A 369 11.66 -1.65 14.36
CA GLY A 369 12.30 -2.92 14.05
C GLY A 369 13.41 -3.30 15.03
N TRP A 370 14.23 -4.27 14.62
CA TRP A 370 15.34 -4.82 15.40
C TRP A 370 16.54 -3.87 15.44
N SER A 371 17.14 -3.71 16.63
CA SER A 371 18.33 -2.89 16.85
C SER A 371 19.30 -3.55 17.84
N GLN A 372 20.59 -3.55 17.52
CA GLN A 372 21.63 -4.13 18.38
C GLN A 372 22.15 -3.08 19.37
N VAL A 373 22.31 -3.47 20.64
CA VAL A 373 22.85 -2.62 21.72
C VAL A 373 23.88 -3.39 22.54
N SER A 374 24.66 -2.70 23.38
CA SER A 374 25.72 -3.29 24.21
C SER A 374 25.29 -4.39 25.20
N GLY A 375 23.99 -4.67 25.33
CA GLY A 375 23.44 -5.74 26.17
C GLY A 375 22.63 -6.80 25.41
N GLY A 376 22.59 -6.78 24.07
CA GLY A 376 21.80 -7.70 23.25
C GLY A 376 20.95 -6.99 22.20
N TRP A 377 19.80 -7.57 21.86
CA TRP A 377 18.88 -7.02 20.86
C TRP A 377 17.71 -6.26 21.52
N LYS A 378 17.25 -5.18 20.90
CA LYS A 378 15.98 -4.49 21.20
C LYS A 378 15.08 -4.49 19.97
N TYR A 379 13.79 -4.33 20.20
CA TYR A 379 12.80 -4.12 19.13
C TYR A 379 11.86 -2.96 19.49
N ALA A 380 11.46 -2.20 18.49
CA ALA A 380 10.39 -1.22 18.59
C ALA A 380 9.34 -1.41 17.49
N ASP A 381 8.07 -1.12 17.80
CA ASP A 381 6.99 -1.14 16.80
C ASP A 381 7.17 -0.04 15.73
N SER A 382 6.29 -0.03 14.73
CA SER A 382 6.20 1.03 13.71
C SER A 382 5.97 2.44 14.28
N GLU A 383 5.53 2.54 15.54
CA GLU A 383 5.39 3.79 16.26
C GLU A 383 6.65 4.17 17.07
N GLY A 384 7.71 3.37 17.05
CA GLY A 384 8.95 3.60 17.82
C GLY A 384 8.82 3.33 19.32
N ASN A 385 7.76 2.64 19.77
CA ASN A 385 7.59 2.21 21.16
C ASN A 385 8.37 0.90 21.39
N ALA A 386 9.23 0.86 22.41
CA ALA A 386 10.06 -0.31 22.68
C ALA A 386 9.25 -1.49 23.26
N TYR A 387 9.58 -2.71 22.84
CA TYR A 387 9.04 -3.93 23.45
C TYR A 387 9.67 -4.16 24.82
N ILE A 388 8.85 -4.21 25.87
CA ILE A 388 9.25 -4.40 27.27
C ILE A 388 8.25 -5.34 27.94
N ASN A 389 8.75 -6.32 28.71
CA ASN A 389 8.00 -7.35 29.44
C ASN A 389 6.91 -8.07 28.60
N ARG A 390 7.22 -8.34 27.32
CA ARG A 390 6.27 -8.86 26.34
C ARG A 390 6.93 -9.71 25.26
N TRP A 391 6.10 -10.48 24.58
CA TRP A 391 6.46 -11.29 23.42
C TRP A 391 6.31 -10.54 22.09
N LEU A 392 7.07 -10.97 21.09
CA LEU A 392 6.97 -10.65 19.67
C LEU A 392 6.94 -11.97 18.89
N LYS A 393 6.11 -12.08 17.84
CA LYS A 393 6.22 -13.14 16.83
C LYS A 393 6.53 -12.50 15.49
N ASP A 394 7.59 -12.93 14.83
CA ASP A 394 7.94 -12.53 13.46
C ASP A 394 8.26 -13.76 12.57
N SER A 395 9.08 -13.62 11.54
CA SER A 395 9.50 -14.72 10.66
C SER A 395 10.46 -15.70 11.30
N ASP A 396 11.26 -15.24 12.27
CA ASP A 396 12.35 -16.00 12.87
C ASP A 396 11.85 -16.81 14.07
N GLY A 397 10.75 -16.34 14.69
CA GLY A 397 9.90 -17.13 15.59
C GLY A 397 9.27 -16.28 16.69
N TRP A 398 9.26 -16.80 17.92
CA TRP A 398 8.83 -16.07 19.11
C TRP A 398 10.05 -15.50 19.85
N HIS A 399 9.96 -14.25 20.29
CA HIS A 399 11.01 -13.53 21.02
C HIS A 399 10.42 -12.84 22.25
N TYR A 400 11.14 -12.80 23.37
CA TYR A 400 10.66 -12.17 24.60
C TYR A 400 11.60 -11.07 25.10
N PHE A 401 11.04 -9.90 25.41
CA PHE A 401 11.79 -8.73 25.87
C PHE A 401 11.62 -8.54 27.38
N ASN A 402 12.74 -8.41 28.09
CA ASN A 402 12.79 -8.20 29.52
C ASN A 402 12.38 -6.77 29.95
N GLY A 403 12.47 -6.47 31.25
CA GLY A 403 12.11 -5.16 31.82
C GLY A 403 12.97 -3.97 31.37
N GLN A 404 14.10 -4.22 30.69
CA GLN A 404 14.95 -3.19 30.07
C GLN A 404 14.71 -3.08 28.55
N GLY A 405 13.78 -3.88 28.00
CA GLY A 405 13.51 -4.00 26.58
C GLY A 405 14.61 -4.69 25.79
N ILE A 406 15.36 -5.58 26.43
CA ILE A 406 16.38 -6.44 25.79
C ILE A 406 15.76 -7.83 25.58
N CYS A 407 15.96 -8.40 24.39
CA CYS A 407 15.53 -9.75 24.07
C CYS A 407 16.31 -10.78 24.89
N SER A 408 15.60 -11.63 25.63
CA SER A 408 16.18 -12.69 26.47
C SER A 408 17.01 -13.69 25.66
N ALA A 409 17.97 -14.35 26.31
CA ALA A 409 18.81 -15.40 25.75
C ALA A 409 19.04 -16.49 26.80
N GLY A 410 19.10 -17.75 26.39
CA GLY A 410 19.16 -18.89 27.31
C GLY A 410 17.88 -19.03 28.14
N TRP A 411 18.02 -19.44 29.40
CA TRP A 411 16.89 -19.56 30.34
C TRP A 411 16.40 -18.19 30.83
N PHE A 412 15.11 -17.92 30.72
CA PHE A 412 14.48 -16.70 31.23
C PHE A 412 13.10 -16.95 31.86
N LYS A 413 12.54 -15.90 32.48
CA LYS A 413 11.14 -15.86 32.92
C LYS A 413 10.36 -14.82 32.14
N ASP A 414 9.10 -15.14 31.84
CA ASP A 414 8.14 -14.15 31.37
C ASP A 414 7.52 -13.33 32.52
N SER A 415 6.65 -12.38 32.17
CA SER A 415 5.92 -11.53 33.11
C SER A 415 4.88 -12.26 33.96
N ALA A 416 4.55 -13.51 33.64
CA ALA A 416 3.75 -14.40 34.50
C ALA A 416 4.62 -15.29 35.41
N GLY A 417 5.96 -15.19 35.32
CA GLY A 417 6.92 -15.96 36.10
C GLY A 417 7.21 -17.37 35.58
N ARG A 418 6.66 -17.75 34.42
CA ARG A 418 6.87 -19.05 33.76
C ARG A 418 8.28 -19.12 33.17
N TYR A 419 8.90 -20.30 33.21
CA TYR A 419 10.23 -20.52 32.65
C TYR A 419 10.18 -20.82 31.15
N TRP A 420 11.12 -20.25 30.41
CA TRP A 420 11.26 -20.38 28.96
C TRP A 420 12.75 -20.46 28.57
N TYR A 421 13.04 -20.96 27.37
CA TYR A 421 14.39 -21.03 26.82
C TYR A 421 14.45 -20.38 25.43
N ALA A 422 15.43 -19.50 25.22
CA ALA A 422 15.76 -18.90 23.94
C ALA A 422 17.14 -19.35 23.47
N ASP A 423 17.27 -19.75 22.20
CA ASP A 423 18.55 -20.15 21.64
C ASP A 423 19.41 -18.90 21.35
N ALA A 424 20.43 -18.69 22.19
CA ALA A 424 21.37 -17.57 22.08
C ALA A 424 22.28 -17.62 20.81
N SER A 425 22.22 -18.69 20.01
CA SER A 425 22.91 -18.81 18.72
C SER A 425 22.02 -18.49 17.51
N SER A 426 20.69 -18.44 17.72
CA SER A 426 19.71 -18.13 16.68
C SER A 426 19.55 -16.61 16.44
N THR A 427 19.02 -16.24 15.27
CA THR A 427 18.72 -14.84 14.93
C THR A 427 17.79 -14.24 15.99
N HIS A 428 18.21 -13.11 16.58
CA HIS A 428 17.45 -12.40 17.61
C HIS A 428 17.02 -13.22 18.86
N ASN A 429 17.68 -14.34 19.15
CA ASN A 429 17.38 -15.23 20.28
C ASN A 429 15.95 -15.83 20.24
N THR A 430 15.61 -16.62 19.23
CA THR A 430 14.31 -17.30 19.12
C THR A 430 14.06 -18.28 20.27
N ALA A 431 12.88 -18.17 20.89
CA ALA A 431 12.37 -19.11 21.87
C ALA A 431 12.15 -20.51 21.28
N GLN A 432 12.57 -21.53 22.02
CA GLN A 432 12.49 -22.93 21.61
C GLN A 432 11.27 -23.61 22.24
N PHE A 433 10.64 -24.52 21.49
CA PHE A 433 9.43 -25.24 21.89
C PHE A 433 9.59 -26.74 21.65
N GLY A 434 8.85 -27.56 22.41
CA GLY A 434 9.05 -29.00 22.47
C GLY A 434 10.29 -29.37 23.30
N GLN A 435 10.93 -30.50 22.95
CA GLN A 435 12.09 -31.00 23.68
C GLN A 435 13.36 -30.24 23.34
N ILE A 436 14.08 -29.78 24.38
CA ILE A 436 15.39 -29.14 24.28
C ILE A 436 16.43 -29.87 25.14
N THR A 437 17.72 -29.64 24.88
CA THR A 437 18.82 -30.11 25.73
C THR A 437 19.59 -28.90 26.26
N SER A 438 19.76 -28.81 27.58
CA SER A 438 20.51 -27.73 28.24
C SER A 438 21.37 -28.31 29.37
N GLY A 439 22.67 -27.98 29.41
CA GLY A 439 23.60 -28.53 30.41
C GLY A 439 23.72 -30.06 30.41
N GLY A 440 23.42 -30.73 29.29
CA GLY A 440 23.38 -32.19 29.19
C GLY A 440 22.11 -32.86 29.75
N SER A 441 21.12 -32.08 30.17
CA SER A 441 19.79 -32.57 30.60
C SER A 441 18.72 -32.20 29.58
N TYR A 442 17.67 -33.02 29.46
CA TYR A 442 16.51 -32.75 28.60
C TYR A 442 15.40 -32.04 29.37
N TYR A 443 14.70 -31.15 28.68
CA TYR A 443 13.55 -30.37 29.19
C TYR A 443 12.49 -30.26 28.08
N TYR A 444 11.24 -29.96 28.44
CA TYR A 444 10.17 -29.70 27.47
C TYR A 444 9.56 -28.31 27.70
N ILE A 445 9.49 -27.50 26.64
CA ILE A 445 8.88 -26.17 26.63
C ILE A 445 7.58 -26.22 25.82
N ASP A 446 6.43 -26.12 26.49
CA ASP A 446 5.12 -26.03 25.84
C ASP A 446 4.80 -24.59 25.42
N GLU A 447 4.23 -24.37 24.21
CA GLU A 447 3.95 -23.02 23.68
C GLU A 447 2.91 -22.24 24.53
N SER A 448 2.06 -22.93 25.29
CA SER A 448 1.04 -22.29 26.15
C SER A 448 1.46 -22.17 27.62
N HIS A 449 2.27 -23.10 28.15
CA HIS A 449 2.57 -23.20 29.58
C HIS A 449 4.04 -22.92 29.95
N GLY A 450 4.96 -22.94 28.98
CA GLY A 450 6.40 -22.84 29.22
C GLY A 450 7.01 -24.18 29.63
N MET A 451 8.09 -24.15 30.41
CA MET A 451 8.77 -25.36 30.87
C MET A 451 7.86 -26.22 31.76
N ILE A 452 7.58 -27.45 31.32
CA ILE A 452 6.84 -28.44 32.10
C ILE A 452 7.70 -28.91 33.28
N SER A 453 7.10 -29.05 34.47
CA SER A 453 7.78 -29.51 35.70
C SER A 453 6.80 -30.15 36.67
N ASN A 454 7.25 -31.20 37.37
CA ASN A 454 6.43 -32.09 38.20
C ASN A 454 5.22 -32.74 37.47
N ASP A 455 5.33 -32.96 36.16
CA ASP A 455 4.25 -33.56 35.36
C ASP A 455 4.79 -34.43 34.20
N TRP A 456 3.86 -35.14 33.56
CA TRP A 456 4.09 -35.93 32.36
C TRP A 456 4.34 -35.06 31.13
N VAL A 457 5.31 -35.47 30.32
CA VAL A 457 5.62 -34.89 29.01
C VAL A 457 5.22 -35.91 27.94
N ASN A 458 4.34 -35.51 27.02
CA ASN A 458 3.97 -36.32 25.86
C ASN A 458 4.98 -36.08 24.72
N LEU A 459 5.65 -37.14 24.28
CA LEU A 459 6.65 -37.11 23.21
C LEU A 459 6.10 -37.62 21.86
N GLY A 460 4.80 -37.91 21.79
CA GLY A 460 4.13 -38.48 20.62
C GLY A 460 4.35 -39.98 20.46
N ASN A 461 3.54 -40.62 19.61
CA ASN A 461 3.61 -42.06 19.32
C ASN A 461 3.60 -42.95 20.57
N ASN A 462 2.78 -42.60 21.57
CA ASN A 462 2.69 -43.23 22.91
C ASN A 462 3.99 -43.19 23.75
N ASN A 463 4.97 -42.37 23.39
CA ASN A 463 6.16 -42.13 24.20
C ASN A 463 5.88 -41.02 25.21
N TRP A 464 6.28 -41.25 26.46
CA TRP A 464 6.09 -40.32 27.56
C TRP A 464 7.39 -40.18 28.36
N ALA A 465 7.64 -39.00 28.92
CA ALA A 465 8.69 -38.78 29.92
C ALA A 465 8.10 -38.06 31.14
N TRP A 466 8.86 -37.96 32.23
CA TRP A 466 8.45 -37.20 33.42
C TRP A 466 9.45 -36.08 33.70
N ALA A 467 8.95 -34.86 33.83
CA ALA A 467 9.74 -33.69 34.20
C ALA A 467 9.78 -33.53 35.73
N THR A 468 10.97 -33.46 36.32
CA THR A 468 11.14 -33.21 37.76
C THR A 468 10.85 -31.75 38.15
N SER A 469 11.05 -31.39 39.42
CA SER A 469 10.74 -30.06 39.96
C SER A 469 11.57 -28.91 39.38
N ASP A 470 12.67 -29.23 38.70
CA ASP A 470 13.52 -28.34 37.92
C ASP A 470 13.23 -28.37 36.41
N GLY A 471 12.24 -29.17 35.98
CA GLY A 471 11.86 -29.39 34.58
C GLY A 471 12.70 -30.43 33.83
N SER A 472 13.74 -31.00 34.46
CA SER A 472 14.60 -31.97 33.78
C SER A 472 13.97 -33.36 33.66
N TYR A 473 14.32 -34.14 32.64
CA TYR A 473 13.75 -35.47 32.43
C TYR A 473 14.30 -36.50 33.44
N LYS A 474 13.40 -37.23 34.10
CA LYS A 474 13.72 -38.26 35.10
C LYS A 474 14.43 -39.48 34.48
N SER A 475 15.41 -40.03 35.19
CA SER A 475 15.99 -41.36 34.91
C SER A 475 15.70 -42.36 36.04
N GLY A 476 15.51 -43.63 35.68
CA GLY A 476 15.29 -44.76 36.58
C GLY A 476 13.91 -44.78 37.24
N TRP A 477 13.78 -45.54 38.33
CA TRP A 477 12.55 -45.60 39.13
C TRP A 477 12.14 -44.22 39.69
N MET A 478 10.84 -43.92 39.62
CA MET A 478 10.21 -42.78 40.29
C MET A 478 8.82 -43.12 40.81
N ARG A 479 8.53 -42.67 42.03
CA ARG A 479 7.16 -42.55 42.54
C ARG A 479 6.66 -41.15 42.19
N ILE A 480 5.65 -41.05 41.33
CA ILE A 480 5.06 -39.76 40.93
C ILE A 480 4.00 -39.29 41.96
N PRO A 481 3.54 -38.03 41.94
CA PRO A 481 2.72 -37.46 43.03
C PRO A 481 1.40 -38.20 43.33
N ASN A 482 0.83 -38.93 42.37
CA ASN A 482 -0.37 -39.77 42.60
C ASN A 482 -0.07 -41.09 43.35
N GLY A 483 1.18 -41.32 43.77
CA GLY A 483 1.61 -42.45 44.59
C GLY A 483 2.02 -43.71 43.81
N LYS A 484 1.82 -43.75 42.49
CA LYS A 484 2.21 -44.86 41.61
C LYS A 484 3.71 -44.82 41.26
N TRP A 485 4.28 -45.97 40.92
CA TRP A 485 5.69 -46.10 40.49
C TRP A 485 5.78 -46.33 38.97
N PHE A 486 6.76 -45.69 38.34
CA PHE A 486 7.11 -45.86 36.93
C PHE A 486 8.64 -45.90 36.78
N TYR A 487 9.12 -46.42 35.65
CA TYR A 487 10.55 -46.50 35.30
C TYR A 487 10.82 -45.73 34.00
N PHE A 488 11.84 -44.89 34.02
CA PHE A 488 12.24 -44.03 32.89
C PHE A 488 13.63 -44.43 32.41
N ASP A 489 13.73 -45.02 31.21
CA ASP A 489 14.99 -45.59 30.72
C ASP A 489 15.94 -44.50 30.20
N LYS A 490 17.06 -44.33 30.91
CA LYS A 490 18.13 -43.41 30.55
C LYS A 490 18.73 -43.71 29.17
N ASN A 491 18.69 -44.95 28.71
CA ASN A 491 19.26 -45.38 27.42
C ASN A 491 18.29 -45.18 26.24
N ASN A 492 17.03 -44.85 26.52
CA ASN A 492 15.97 -44.63 25.55
C ASN A 492 15.40 -43.21 25.71
N ASP A 493 16.27 -42.19 25.73
CA ASP A 493 15.94 -40.76 25.89
C ASP A 493 15.02 -40.43 27.08
N HIS A 494 15.16 -41.16 28.19
CA HIS A 494 14.37 -40.99 29.42
C HIS A 494 12.88 -41.32 29.27
N LYS A 495 12.50 -42.07 28.24
CA LYS A 495 11.12 -42.51 28.03
C LYS A 495 10.68 -43.49 29.13
N ALA A 496 9.42 -43.36 29.54
CA ALA A 496 8.75 -44.31 30.41
C ALA A 496 8.60 -45.66 29.71
N ILE A 497 8.87 -46.74 30.44
CA ILE A 497 8.67 -48.11 29.97
C ILE A 497 7.34 -48.63 30.50
N PHE A 498 6.54 -49.21 29.61
CA PHE A 498 5.25 -49.85 29.90
C PHE A 498 5.26 -51.30 29.40
N GLY A 499 4.48 -52.17 30.04
CA GLY A 499 4.51 -53.60 29.82
C GLY A 499 5.62 -54.30 30.62
N LEU A 500 6.11 -55.43 30.08
CA LEU A 500 7.19 -56.22 30.67
C LEU A 500 8.55 -55.52 30.52
N MET A 501 9.32 -55.44 31.62
CA MET A 501 10.64 -54.81 31.63
C MET A 501 11.63 -55.47 32.60
N SER A 502 12.92 -55.16 32.46
CA SER A 502 13.96 -55.48 33.45
C SER A 502 14.78 -54.24 33.77
N ASP A 503 15.17 -54.08 35.04
CA ASP A 503 16.12 -53.04 35.48
C ASP A 503 17.57 -53.56 35.55
N GLY A 504 17.82 -54.78 35.03
CA GLY A 504 19.10 -55.48 35.11
C GLY A 504 19.31 -56.28 36.40
N SER A 505 18.41 -56.16 37.39
CA SER A 505 18.43 -56.99 38.61
C SER A 505 17.23 -57.93 38.68
N ASN A 506 16.02 -57.42 38.41
CA ASN A 506 14.78 -58.20 38.38
C ASN A 506 13.99 -57.95 37.09
N THR A 507 12.86 -58.65 36.92
CA THR A 507 11.84 -58.31 35.93
C THR A 507 10.53 -57.87 36.59
N TYR A 508 9.78 -57.01 35.89
CA TYR A 508 8.58 -56.32 36.40
C TYR A 508 7.54 -56.15 35.28
N TYR A 509 6.33 -55.74 35.66
CA TYR A 509 5.32 -55.22 34.72
C TYR A 509 4.83 -53.84 35.17
N ILE A 510 4.92 -52.85 34.27
CA ILE A 510 4.43 -51.48 34.49
C ILE A 510 3.21 -51.26 33.60
N ASP A 511 2.05 -51.14 34.22
CA ASP A 511 0.80 -50.79 33.55
C ASP A 511 0.75 -49.30 33.20
N LEU A 512 0.15 -48.94 32.07
CA LEU A 512 0.05 -47.56 31.61
C LEU A 512 -0.70 -46.66 32.62
N ASP A 513 -1.85 -47.13 33.11
CA ASP A 513 -2.70 -46.35 34.02
C ASP A 513 -2.35 -46.57 35.50
N ARG A 514 -2.01 -47.80 35.89
CA ARG A 514 -1.79 -48.21 37.29
C ARG A 514 -0.33 -48.07 37.73
N GLY A 515 0.62 -48.02 36.80
CA GLY A 515 2.05 -48.08 37.08
C GLY A 515 2.52 -49.50 37.41
N LEU A 516 3.63 -49.61 38.15
CA LEU A 516 4.16 -50.89 38.63
C LEU A 516 3.08 -51.69 39.39
N ILE A 517 2.76 -52.87 38.88
CA ILE A 517 1.87 -53.82 39.57
C ILE A 517 2.68 -54.55 40.64
N SER A 518 2.12 -54.66 41.86
CA SER A 518 2.72 -55.39 42.97
C SER A 518 1.68 -56.14 43.80
N ASN A 519 2.12 -57.22 44.46
CA ASN A 519 1.33 -58.14 45.28
C ASN A 519 0.04 -58.64 44.59
N GLY A 520 0.12 -59.02 43.31
CA GLY A 520 -1.07 -59.34 42.52
C GLY A 520 -0.78 -60.00 41.18
N TRP A 521 -1.85 -60.41 40.51
CA TRP A 521 -1.82 -60.92 39.15
C TRP A 521 -1.53 -59.81 38.13
N VAL A 522 -0.73 -60.15 37.13
CA VAL A 522 -0.47 -59.37 35.92
C VAL A 522 -1.15 -60.09 34.76
N ASP A 523 -2.06 -59.41 34.09
CA ASP A 523 -2.63 -59.81 32.79
C ASP A 523 -1.82 -59.13 31.67
N LEU A 524 -1.42 -59.88 30.66
CA LEU A 524 -0.70 -59.37 29.49
C LEU A 524 -1.63 -59.10 28.28
N GLY A 525 -2.94 -59.29 28.43
CA GLY A 525 -3.96 -59.01 27.41
C GLY A 525 -4.02 -60.01 26.25
N ASN A 526 -3.06 -60.93 26.17
CA ASN A 526 -2.97 -62.00 25.17
C ASN A 526 -3.31 -63.39 25.74
N GLY A 527 -3.92 -63.45 26.92
CA GLY A 527 -4.18 -64.68 27.66
C GLY A 527 -3.01 -65.20 28.50
N SER A 528 -1.84 -64.58 28.42
CA SER A 528 -0.70 -64.89 29.29
C SER A 528 -0.77 -64.10 30.59
N TRP A 529 -0.40 -64.75 31.70
CA TRP A 529 -0.43 -64.17 33.04
C TRP A 529 0.93 -64.24 33.72
N ALA A 530 1.18 -63.36 34.68
CA ALA A 530 2.30 -63.46 35.61
C ALA A 530 1.85 -63.06 37.04
N TRP A 531 2.70 -63.25 38.04
CA TRP A 531 2.45 -62.77 39.40
C TRP A 531 3.54 -61.79 39.84
N ALA A 532 3.16 -60.61 40.35
CA ALA A 532 4.06 -59.63 40.92
C ALA A 532 4.13 -59.73 42.45
N ASN A 533 5.34 -59.78 43.01
CA ASN A 533 5.62 -59.78 44.44
C ASN A 533 5.33 -58.42 45.09
N THR A 534 5.51 -58.31 46.41
CA THR A 534 5.25 -57.08 47.18
C THR A 534 6.13 -55.88 46.79
N ASP A 535 7.29 -56.13 46.18
CA ASP A 535 8.19 -55.15 45.58
C ASP A 535 7.92 -54.89 44.07
N GLY A 536 6.99 -55.63 43.48
CA GLY A 536 6.65 -55.60 42.05
C GLY A 536 7.46 -56.57 41.18
N SER A 537 8.45 -57.28 41.72
CA SER A 537 9.23 -58.26 40.95
C SER A 537 8.35 -59.44 40.50
N LEU A 538 8.55 -59.94 39.27
CA LEU A 538 7.81 -61.10 38.78
C LEU A 538 8.30 -62.39 39.47
N TYR A 539 7.36 -63.16 40.02
CA TYR A 539 7.63 -64.40 40.73
C TYR A 539 7.81 -65.56 39.75
N SER A 540 8.86 -66.37 39.96
CA SER A 540 9.12 -67.59 39.21
C SER A 540 8.93 -68.84 40.07
N GLY A 541 8.62 -69.97 39.44
CA GLY A 541 8.45 -71.27 40.08
C GLY A 541 7.04 -71.54 40.63
N TRP A 542 6.94 -72.53 41.51
CA TRP A 542 5.68 -72.97 42.12
C TRP A 542 5.18 -71.97 43.18
N LYS A 543 3.98 -71.42 42.97
CA LYS A 543 3.34 -70.50 43.91
C LYS A 543 2.02 -71.06 44.45
N TYR A 544 1.92 -71.13 45.77
CA TYR A 544 0.64 -71.34 46.46
C TYR A 544 -0.07 -70.01 46.67
N MET A 545 -1.33 -69.94 46.29
CA MET A 545 -2.16 -68.73 46.36
C MET A 545 -3.13 -68.78 47.54
N SER A 546 -3.57 -67.60 48.01
CA SER A 546 -4.51 -67.46 49.13
C SER A 546 -5.89 -68.09 48.89
N ASN A 547 -6.22 -68.42 47.64
CA ASN A 547 -7.43 -69.15 47.26
C ASN A 547 -7.26 -70.69 47.33
N GLY A 548 -6.15 -71.19 47.90
CA GLY A 548 -5.89 -72.62 48.10
C GLY A 548 -5.35 -73.38 46.88
N LYS A 549 -4.98 -72.67 45.81
CA LYS A 549 -4.52 -73.27 44.54
C LYS A 549 -3.03 -73.09 44.32
N TRP A 550 -2.41 -74.06 43.65
CA TRP A 550 -1.05 -73.97 43.13
C TRP A 550 -1.04 -73.52 41.67
N PHE A 551 -0.04 -72.72 41.31
CA PHE A 551 0.25 -72.29 39.94
C PHE A 551 1.78 -72.34 39.71
N TYR A 552 2.24 -72.44 38.47
CA TYR A 552 3.65 -72.49 38.12
C TYR A 552 4.02 -71.40 37.11
N PHE A 553 5.05 -70.62 37.43
CA PHE A 553 5.56 -69.53 36.59
C PHE A 553 6.94 -69.90 36.02
N ASP A 554 7.13 -69.73 34.71
CA ASP A 554 8.21 -70.38 33.97
C ASP A 554 9.61 -69.83 34.25
N GLU A 555 10.35 -70.52 35.13
CA GLU A 555 11.75 -70.25 35.49
C GLU A 555 12.74 -70.31 34.32
N SER A 556 12.38 -70.93 33.18
CA SER A 556 13.27 -71.06 32.02
C SER A 556 13.25 -69.85 31.07
N THR A 557 12.45 -68.82 31.38
CA THR A 557 12.21 -67.67 30.50
C THR A 557 12.57 -66.34 31.17
N GLN A 558 12.90 -65.32 30.38
CA GLN A 558 13.26 -63.98 30.88
C GLN A 558 12.14 -63.34 31.72
N TYR A 559 10.88 -63.58 31.36
CA TYR A 559 9.70 -63.11 32.06
C TYR A 559 8.90 -64.33 32.50
N PRO A 560 8.84 -64.67 33.81
CA PRO A 560 8.25 -65.92 34.26
C PRO A 560 6.72 -65.90 34.14
N LEU A 561 6.23 -66.38 33.00
CA LEU A 561 4.80 -66.45 32.68
C LEU A 561 4.17 -67.72 33.24
N LEU A 562 2.89 -67.66 33.56
CA LEU A 562 2.08 -68.78 34.02
C LEU A 562 2.06 -69.89 32.96
N LYS A 563 2.55 -71.09 33.31
CA LYS A 563 2.28 -72.30 32.53
C LYS A 563 0.83 -72.72 32.73
N THR A 564 0.17 -73.06 31.63
CA THR A 564 -1.18 -73.63 31.59
C THR A 564 -1.19 -74.85 30.66
N GLY A 565 -2.19 -75.71 30.79
CA GLY A 565 -2.20 -77.01 30.11
C GLY A 565 -1.21 -77.99 30.74
N ILE A 566 -0.73 -78.96 29.95
CA ILE A 566 0.23 -79.98 30.38
C ILE A 566 1.65 -79.51 30.11
N PHE A 567 2.55 -79.66 31.08
CA PHE A 567 3.98 -79.37 30.92
C PHE A 567 4.84 -80.25 31.84
N THR A 568 6.10 -80.45 31.45
CA THR A 568 7.09 -81.23 32.21
C THR A 568 8.21 -80.33 32.70
N ILE A 569 8.61 -80.53 33.95
CA ILE A 569 9.76 -79.90 34.62
C ILE A 569 10.59 -80.99 35.32
N SER A 570 11.71 -80.62 35.93
CA SER A 570 12.64 -81.57 36.59
C SER A 570 11.99 -82.39 37.73
N SER A 571 10.87 -81.95 38.29
CA SER A 571 10.10 -82.66 39.32
C SER A 571 8.92 -83.50 38.78
N GLY A 572 8.72 -83.58 37.46
CA GLY A 572 7.68 -84.40 36.81
C GLY A 572 6.82 -83.65 35.79
N THR A 573 5.79 -84.34 35.27
CA THR A 573 4.75 -83.76 34.40
C THR A 573 3.53 -83.35 35.21
N TYR A 574 2.97 -82.18 34.90
CA TYR A 574 1.88 -81.53 35.64
C TYR A 574 0.80 -81.01 34.67
N PHE A 575 -0.39 -80.72 35.20
CA PHE A 575 -1.41 -79.93 34.52
C PHE A 575 -1.89 -78.77 35.40
N VAL A 576 -1.94 -77.56 34.81
CA VAL A 576 -2.45 -76.34 35.45
C VAL A 576 -3.52 -75.72 34.55
N ASP A 577 -4.72 -75.54 35.08
CA ASP A 577 -5.74 -74.68 34.45
C ASP A 577 -5.59 -73.23 34.93
N VAL A 578 -5.89 -72.27 34.05
CA VAL A 578 -5.76 -70.83 34.34
C VAL A 578 -6.68 -70.36 35.46
N ASN A 579 -7.84 -71.00 35.66
CA ASN A 579 -8.81 -70.66 36.71
C ASN A 579 -8.77 -71.61 37.91
N ALA A 580 -8.64 -72.92 37.67
CA ALA A 580 -8.67 -73.95 38.70
C ALA A 580 -7.29 -74.19 39.35
N GLY A 581 -6.19 -73.81 38.69
CA GLY A 581 -4.82 -74.09 39.13
C GLY A 581 -4.37 -75.52 38.83
N MET A 582 -3.34 -75.97 39.53
CA MET A 582 -2.80 -77.32 39.43
C MET A 582 -3.84 -78.37 39.85
N THR A 583 -4.10 -79.37 39.00
CA THR A 583 -4.90 -80.53 39.40
C THR A 583 -4.09 -81.44 40.32
N ALA A 584 -4.68 -81.92 41.41
CA ALA A 584 -4.07 -82.87 42.34
C ALA A 584 -5.14 -83.85 42.86
N ASN A 585 -4.75 -85.11 43.06
CA ASN A 585 -5.66 -86.23 43.37
C ASN A 585 -6.84 -86.34 42.38
N GLY A 586 -6.58 -86.18 41.08
CA GLY A 586 -7.63 -86.10 40.06
C GLY A 586 -7.17 -86.56 38.68
N TRP A 587 -8.15 -86.92 37.85
CA TRP A 587 -7.94 -87.27 36.44
C TRP A 587 -7.75 -86.01 35.59
N VAL A 588 -6.83 -86.09 34.63
CA VAL A 588 -6.56 -85.05 33.62
C VAL A 588 -6.71 -85.67 32.24
N GLN A 589 -7.52 -85.04 31.38
CA GLN A 589 -7.67 -85.47 29.99
C GLN A 589 -6.46 -85.02 29.17
N LEU A 590 -5.89 -85.93 28.40
CA LEU A 590 -4.72 -85.69 27.55
C LEU A 590 -5.16 -85.23 26.14
N PRO A 591 -4.31 -84.49 25.40
CA PRO A 591 -4.60 -84.05 24.03
C PRO A 591 -4.89 -85.18 23.02
N ASN A 592 -4.49 -86.41 23.33
CA ASN A 592 -4.79 -87.62 22.54
C ASN A 592 -6.10 -88.33 22.97
N ASN A 593 -6.95 -87.68 23.77
CA ASN A 593 -8.14 -88.23 24.45
C ASN A 593 -7.87 -89.36 25.46
N GLY A 594 -6.60 -89.66 25.77
CA GLY A 594 -6.23 -90.47 26.92
C GLY A 594 -6.45 -89.74 28.25
N TRP A 595 -6.12 -90.41 29.36
CA TRP A 595 -6.28 -89.87 30.70
C TRP A 595 -5.05 -90.15 31.56
N ALA A 596 -4.50 -89.12 32.21
CA ALA A 596 -3.47 -89.27 33.24
C ALA A 596 -4.06 -89.00 34.63
N TRP A 597 -3.43 -89.52 35.68
CA TRP A 597 -3.80 -89.24 37.07
C TRP A 597 -2.78 -88.32 37.73
N ALA A 598 -3.21 -87.13 38.18
CA ALA A 598 -2.39 -86.26 39.00
C ALA A 598 -2.40 -86.72 40.46
N GLN A 599 -1.21 -86.97 41.01
CA GLN A 599 -1.00 -87.42 42.39
C GLN A 599 -1.32 -86.30 43.41
N SER A 600 -1.10 -86.54 44.70
CA SER A 600 -1.29 -85.54 45.76
C SER A 600 -0.33 -84.35 45.65
N SER A 601 0.82 -84.54 45.01
CA SER A 601 1.77 -83.48 44.62
C SER A 601 1.41 -82.77 43.30
N GLY A 602 0.34 -83.18 42.62
CA GLY A 602 -0.02 -82.72 41.27
C GLY A 602 0.80 -83.33 40.12
N ALA A 603 1.95 -83.92 40.41
CA ALA A 603 2.73 -84.67 39.42
C ALA A 603 1.94 -85.88 38.93
N PHE A 604 1.99 -86.18 37.63
CA PHE A 604 1.32 -87.34 37.07
C PHE A 604 1.87 -88.66 37.64
N ALA A 605 1.00 -89.65 37.82
CA ALA A 605 1.38 -91.01 38.17
C ALA A 605 2.10 -91.68 36.99
N SER A 606 3.03 -92.59 37.29
CA SER A 606 3.85 -93.29 36.29
C SER A 606 4.07 -94.73 36.73
N GLY A 607 3.92 -95.69 35.81
CA GLY A 607 3.86 -97.11 36.11
C GLY A 607 2.59 -97.52 36.88
N TRP A 608 2.72 -98.53 37.75
CA TRP A 608 1.63 -99.03 38.59
C TRP A 608 1.26 -98.02 39.69
N PHE A 609 -0.01 -97.60 39.73
CA PHE A 609 -0.50 -96.67 40.75
C PHE A 609 -1.90 -97.04 41.23
N THR A 610 -2.16 -96.89 42.54
CA THR A 610 -3.50 -97.12 43.12
C THR A 610 -4.08 -95.79 43.58
N THR A 611 -5.20 -95.42 42.96
CA THR A 611 -5.91 -94.15 43.22
C THR A 611 -6.63 -94.16 44.57
N PRO A 612 -6.95 -93.00 45.18
CA PRO A 612 -7.51 -92.93 46.54
C PRO A 612 -8.86 -93.64 46.76
N ASN A 613 -9.55 -94.06 45.69
CA ASN A 613 -10.78 -94.86 45.75
C ASN A 613 -10.50 -96.40 45.75
N GLY A 614 -9.24 -96.82 45.82
CA GLY A 614 -8.80 -98.21 45.85
C GLY A 614 -8.54 -98.85 44.48
N LYS A 615 -8.83 -98.17 43.36
CA LYS A 615 -8.63 -98.72 42.00
C LYS A 615 -7.17 -98.59 41.56
N THR A 616 -6.59 -99.70 41.11
CA THR A 616 -5.23 -99.78 40.54
C THR A 616 -5.27 -99.56 39.03
N TRP A 617 -4.28 -98.84 38.51
CA TRP A 617 -4.11 -98.48 37.10
C TRP A 617 -2.63 -98.61 36.71
N TYR A 618 -2.35 -98.55 35.41
CA TYR A 618 -1.00 -98.44 34.88
C TYR A 618 -0.90 -97.24 33.94
N PHE A 619 0.05 -96.34 34.23
CA PHE A 619 0.33 -95.13 33.46
C PHE A 619 1.66 -95.30 32.73
N ASP A 620 1.71 -95.06 31.42
CA ASP A 620 2.88 -95.44 30.61
C ASP A 620 4.14 -94.64 30.97
N PRO A 621 5.17 -95.26 31.60
CA PRO A 621 6.37 -94.57 32.01
C PRO A 621 7.26 -94.15 30.83
N ASN A 622 6.98 -94.63 29.61
CA ASN A 622 7.73 -94.35 28.39
C ASN A 622 7.20 -93.12 27.63
N THR A 623 6.06 -92.55 28.07
CA THR A 623 5.48 -91.31 27.50
C THR A 623 5.69 -90.13 28.45
N SER A 624 5.86 -88.91 27.93
CA SER A 624 6.01 -87.69 28.73
C SER A 624 4.73 -87.33 29.49
N GLU A 625 3.58 -87.70 28.94
CA GLU A 625 2.23 -87.40 29.47
C GLU A 625 1.73 -88.48 30.44
N HIS A 626 2.50 -89.56 30.63
CA HIS A 626 2.16 -90.74 31.42
C HIS A 626 0.69 -91.20 31.25
N GLY A 627 0.32 -91.47 30.00
CA GLY A 627 -1.05 -91.88 29.67
C GLY A 627 -1.46 -93.16 30.38
N GLY A 628 -2.60 -93.11 31.06
CA GLY A 628 -3.27 -94.30 31.60
C GLY A 628 -3.60 -95.24 30.45
N LEU A 629 -3.14 -96.48 30.55
CA LEU A 629 -3.37 -97.46 29.50
C LEU A 629 -4.69 -98.19 29.77
N PHE A 630 -5.57 -98.22 28.77
CA PHE A 630 -6.93 -98.78 28.85
C PHE A 630 -7.09 -100.03 27.97
N GLY A 631 -8.12 -100.83 28.26
CA GLY A 631 -8.29 -102.12 27.60
C GLY A 631 -7.13 -103.05 27.94
N LYS A 632 -6.74 -103.92 27.00
CA LYS A 632 -5.54 -104.75 27.17
C LYS A 632 -4.24 -104.05 26.96
N GLN A 633 -3.34 -104.33 27.89
CA GLN A 633 -1.95 -103.91 27.83
C GLN A 633 -1.01 -105.07 28.13
N LEU A 634 0.14 -105.13 27.45
CA LEU A 634 1.21 -106.08 27.77
C LEU A 634 2.22 -105.40 28.69
N ILE A 635 2.25 -105.78 29.97
CA ILE A 635 3.11 -105.18 30.99
C ILE A 635 3.98 -106.28 31.60
N ASN A 636 5.30 -106.13 31.52
CA ASN A 636 6.29 -107.07 32.07
C ASN A 636 6.05 -108.55 31.68
N GLY A 637 5.62 -108.80 30.43
CA GLY A 637 5.36 -110.13 29.90
C GLY A 637 3.97 -110.73 30.18
N CYS A 638 3.14 -110.07 30.99
CA CYS A 638 1.75 -110.45 31.21
C CYS A 638 0.82 -109.45 30.51
N TYR A 639 -0.21 -109.93 29.80
CA TYR A 639 -1.32 -109.06 29.39
C TYR A 639 -2.12 -108.63 30.62
N TYR A 640 -2.80 -107.49 30.64
CA TYR A 640 -3.73 -107.05 31.72
C TYR A 640 -4.92 -106.29 31.14
N TYR A 641 -6.11 -106.29 31.77
CA TYR A 641 -7.19 -105.35 31.41
C TYR A 641 -7.28 -104.17 32.37
N PHE A 642 -7.43 -102.98 31.81
CA PHE A 642 -7.85 -101.80 32.52
C PHE A 642 -9.19 -101.32 31.95
N ASP A 643 -10.27 -101.58 32.68
CA ASP A 643 -11.59 -101.04 32.35
C ASP A 643 -11.63 -99.53 32.66
N VAL A 644 -12.29 -98.76 31.78
CA VAL A 644 -12.34 -97.29 31.85
C VAL A 644 -13.04 -96.76 33.11
N ASN A 645 -13.91 -97.57 33.74
CA ASN A 645 -14.61 -97.21 34.98
C ASN A 645 -13.99 -97.88 36.21
N TYR A 646 -13.56 -99.13 36.12
CA TYR A 646 -13.16 -99.96 37.26
C TYR A 646 -11.64 -100.04 37.49
N GLY A 647 -10.82 -99.69 36.50
CA GLY A 647 -9.37 -99.89 36.55
C GLY A 647 -8.97 -101.32 36.22
N LEU A 648 -7.87 -101.77 36.81
CA LEU A 648 -7.38 -103.14 36.67
C LEU A 648 -8.46 -104.16 37.07
N LEU A 649 -9.01 -104.88 36.10
CA LEU A 649 -9.98 -105.94 36.35
C LEU A 649 -9.29 -107.19 36.92
N LYS A 650 -9.96 -107.86 37.87
CA LYS A 650 -9.45 -109.01 38.61
C LYS A 650 -10.58 -109.99 38.90
N ASP A 651 -10.27 -111.28 38.86
CA ASP A 651 -11.19 -112.41 39.06
C ASP A 651 -12.51 -112.29 38.26
N VAL A 652 -12.41 -111.93 36.96
CA VAL A 652 -13.57 -111.67 36.08
C VAL A 652 -13.30 -111.95 34.61
N ASP A 653 -14.31 -112.43 33.88
CA ASP A 653 -14.24 -112.59 32.42
C ASP A 653 -14.46 -111.26 31.69
N VAL A 654 -13.55 -110.93 30.79
CA VAL A 654 -13.62 -109.74 29.93
C VAL A 654 -13.95 -110.17 28.51
N MET A 655 -15.10 -109.72 28.04
CA MET A 655 -15.50 -109.80 26.64
C MET A 655 -14.91 -108.63 25.86
N PHE A 656 -14.33 -108.86 24.69
CA PHE A 656 -13.93 -107.78 23.79
C PHE A 656 -14.97 -107.50 22.70
N SER A 657 -14.77 -106.35 22.05
CA SER A 657 -15.42 -105.93 20.80
C SER A 657 -15.17 -106.88 19.61
N ASP A 658 -14.29 -107.89 19.75
CA ASP A 658 -13.91 -108.85 18.71
C ASP A 658 -14.70 -110.19 18.76
N GLY A 659 -15.48 -110.42 19.81
CA GLY A 659 -16.27 -111.64 20.01
C GLY A 659 -15.69 -112.67 20.99
N THR A 660 -14.50 -112.44 21.55
CA THR A 660 -13.85 -113.40 22.48
C THR A 660 -13.99 -113.02 23.96
N ALA A 661 -14.00 -114.05 24.80
CA ALA A 661 -13.91 -113.97 26.26
C ALA A 661 -12.48 -114.26 26.71
N MET A 662 -11.97 -113.53 27.69
CA MET A 662 -10.72 -113.87 28.38
C MET A 662 -10.85 -113.64 29.88
N HIS A 663 -10.31 -114.56 30.68
CA HIS A 663 -10.40 -114.49 32.14
C HIS A 663 -9.25 -113.68 32.75
N ALA A 664 -9.57 -112.63 33.51
CA ALA A 664 -8.61 -111.92 34.34
C ALA A 664 -8.52 -112.58 35.72
N ASP A 665 -7.35 -113.09 36.12
CA ASP A 665 -7.14 -113.66 37.47
C ASP A 665 -7.10 -112.56 38.57
N LYS A 666 -6.90 -112.95 39.83
CA LYS A 666 -6.68 -112.04 40.98
C LYS A 666 -5.58 -110.99 40.80
N ASN A 667 -4.74 -111.10 39.76
CA ASN A 667 -3.73 -110.12 39.36
C ASN A 667 -4.11 -109.38 38.04
N GLY A 668 -4.66 -110.07 37.01
CA GLY A 668 -5.68 -109.58 36.03
C GLY A 668 -5.39 -109.54 34.50
N VAL A 669 -5.38 -110.64 33.69
CA VAL A 669 -4.56 -110.79 32.40
C VAL A 669 -5.28 -111.01 30.95
N LEU A 670 -5.32 -110.12 29.80
CA LEU A 670 -6.16 -110.22 28.42
C LEU A 670 -6.16 -109.41 26.91
N SER A 671 -7.14 -108.59 26.21
CA SER A 671 -7.23 -107.80 24.75
C SER A 671 -7.88 -106.26 24.36
N ALA A 672 -7.80 -105.52 23.13
CA ALA A 672 -8.01 -103.95 22.76
C ALA A 672 -8.46 -103.23 21.29
N SER A 673 -8.47 -101.83 20.91
CA SER A 673 -9.04 -101.02 19.62
C SER A 673 -8.65 -99.45 19.10
N ASN A 674 -9.27 -98.67 18.04
CA ASN A 674 -8.93 -97.29 17.25
C ASN A 674 -10.08 -96.28 16.56
N ASP A 675 -10.19 -95.12 15.70
CA ASP A 675 -9.59 -93.92 14.78
C ASP A 675 -10.72 -92.77 14.22
N SER A 676 -10.84 -91.56 13.43
CA SER A 676 -10.27 -90.30 12.60
C SER A 676 -11.30 -89.11 11.99
N ARG A 677 -11.30 -87.95 11.11
CA ARG A 677 -10.61 -86.74 10.27
C ARG A 677 -11.69 -85.64 9.55
N ALA A 678 -11.75 -84.41 8.77
CA ALA A 678 -11.12 -83.10 8.07
C ALA A 678 -12.20 -81.90 7.49
N VAL A 679 -12.27 -80.67 6.71
CA VAL A 679 -11.65 -79.54 5.71
C VAL A 679 -12.43 -78.05 5.41
N ASP A 680 -12.10 -76.98 4.48
CA ASP A 680 -12.68 -75.47 4.17
C ASP A 680 -12.58 -74.66 2.68
N ASP A 681 -12.73 -73.35 2.07
CA ASP A 681 -12.91 -71.72 2.13
C ASP A 681 -13.17 -70.81 0.69
N SER A 682 -13.33 -69.45 0.15
CA SER A 682 -13.54 -67.83 0.27
C SER A 682 -13.91 -66.79 -1.04
N SER A 683 -14.07 -65.34 -1.07
CA SER A 683 -14.36 -64.26 -2.28
C SER A 683 -14.38 -62.54 -2.25
N ALA A 684 -14.68 -61.60 -3.31
CA ALA A 684 -14.65 -59.97 -3.48
C ALA A 684 -15.43 -59.08 -4.69
N ASN A 685 -15.55 -57.72 -5.23
CA ASN A 685 -15.09 -56.16 -5.30
C ASN A 685 -15.96 -54.89 -6.09
N ARG A 686 -15.58 -53.54 -6.50
CA ARG A 686 -16.41 -52.16 -6.89
C ARG A 686 -15.90 -50.82 -7.83
N SER A 687 -16.66 -49.66 -8.28
CA SER A 687 -16.35 -48.32 -9.19
C SER A 687 -17.37 -46.95 -9.27
N SER A 688 -17.52 -45.65 -9.95
CA SER A 688 -16.94 -44.37 -10.79
C SER A 688 -17.83 -42.94 -11.16
N GLY A 689 -17.43 -41.70 -11.83
CA GLY A 689 -18.25 -40.37 -12.36
C GLY A 689 -17.70 -38.82 -12.85
N THR A 690 -18.42 -37.73 -13.51
CA THR A 690 -18.05 -36.24 -14.12
C THR A 690 -19.16 -34.96 -14.39
N ASP A 691 -19.29 -33.64 -15.01
CA ASP A 691 -18.75 -32.35 -15.88
C ASP A 691 -19.57 -30.82 -16.04
N ALA A 692 -19.21 -29.59 -16.73
CA ALA A 692 -19.96 -28.12 -16.95
C ALA A 692 -19.51 -26.76 -17.91
N ASP A 693 -20.23 -25.52 -18.20
CA ASP A 693 -19.95 -24.11 -19.05
C ASP A 693 -20.92 -22.69 -18.98
N THR A 694 -21.09 -21.36 -19.58
CA THR A 694 -20.73 -20.17 -20.67
C THR A 694 -21.24 -18.52 -20.58
N ASP A 695 -21.11 -17.39 -21.52
CA ASP A 695 -21.44 -15.77 -21.46
C ASP A 695 -21.65 -14.60 -22.74
N ASN A 696 -21.90 -13.16 -22.69
CA ASN A 696 -22.17 -11.99 -23.82
C ASN A 696 -22.14 -10.24 -23.79
N THR A 697 -22.60 -9.27 -24.77
CA THR A 697 -22.32 -7.64 -25.00
C THR A 697 -23.29 -6.37 -25.66
N SER A 698 -22.92 -5.04 -26.15
CA SER A 698 -23.75 -3.65 -26.51
C SER A 698 -23.41 -2.32 -27.56
N SER A 699 -23.95 -0.97 -27.60
CA SER A 699 -24.07 0.23 -28.73
C SER A 699 -24.09 1.96 -28.64
N ASP A 700 -24.49 2.96 -29.63
CA ASP A 700 -24.19 4.56 -29.91
C ASP A 700 -25.19 5.82 -30.58
N PHE A 701 -24.85 7.18 -30.99
CA PHE A 701 -25.68 8.59 -31.27
C PHE A 701 -25.48 9.88 -32.42
N THR A 702 -26.02 11.23 -32.42
CA THR A 702 -26.25 12.42 -33.56
C THR A 702 -26.28 14.13 -33.45
N HIS A 703 -26.65 15.14 -34.45
CA HIS A 703 -26.56 16.79 -34.54
C HIS A 703 -27.60 17.95 -35.29
N GLY A 704 -27.28 19.26 -35.81
CA GLY A 704 -28.01 20.72 -35.97
C GLY A 704 -28.22 21.82 -37.25
N SER A 705 -28.36 23.26 -37.20
CA SER A 705 -28.82 24.41 -38.28
C SER A 705 -28.75 26.11 -38.15
N PHE A 706 -29.11 27.13 -39.13
CA PHE A 706 -28.82 28.74 -39.19
C PHE A 706 -29.54 29.99 -40.09
N SER A 707 -28.96 31.24 -40.54
CA SER A 707 -29.52 32.52 -41.36
C SER A 707 -28.55 33.65 -42.03
N GLY A 708 -29.02 34.74 -42.75
CA GLY A 708 -28.25 35.65 -43.69
C GLY A 708 -28.17 37.21 -43.66
N ASP A 709 -29.01 37.96 -42.91
CA ASP A 709 -28.68 39.36 -42.51
C ASP A 709 -27.67 39.41 -41.34
N THR A 710 -27.11 38.25 -41.00
CA THR A 710 -26.14 38.00 -39.95
C THR A 710 -24.95 38.96 -40.06
N SER A 711 -24.73 39.73 -38.99
CA SER A 711 -23.54 40.57 -38.80
C SER A 711 -22.28 39.72 -38.86
N ILE A 712 -21.23 40.19 -39.56
CA ILE A 712 -19.91 39.54 -39.60
C ILE A 712 -19.24 39.55 -38.22
N LEU A 713 -19.54 40.57 -37.41
CA LEU A 713 -19.04 40.71 -36.04
C LEU A 713 -20.07 40.22 -34.99
N GLY A 714 -19.56 39.81 -33.83
CA GLY A 714 -20.33 39.42 -32.65
C GLY A 714 -20.15 37.96 -32.24
N ASN A 715 -20.80 37.59 -31.13
CA ASN A 715 -20.67 36.27 -30.51
C ASN A 715 -21.26 35.14 -31.38
N PRO A 716 -20.67 33.93 -31.37
CA PRO A 716 -21.18 32.77 -32.09
C PRO A 716 -22.60 32.39 -31.67
N THR A 717 -23.34 31.78 -32.60
CA THR A 717 -24.70 31.25 -32.33
C THR A 717 -24.87 29.75 -32.58
N VAL A 718 -23.76 29.03 -32.79
CA VAL A 718 -23.66 27.55 -32.79
C VAL A 718 -22.57 27.10 -31.81
N SER A 719 -22.54 25.81 -31.49
CA SER A 719 -21.42 25.21 -30.75
C SER A 719 -20.17 25.09 -31.62
N LYS A 720 -19.00 25.00 -30.99
CA LYS A 720 -17.73 24.77 -31.68
C LYS A 720 -17.63 23.33 -32.21
N GLU A 721 -18.32 22.44 -31.52
CA GLU A 721 -18.47 21.01 -31.77
C GLU A 721 -19.29 20.78 -33.05
N ALA A 722 -20.28 21.66 -33.34
CA ALA A 722 -20.99 21.71 -34.62
C ALA A 722 -20.03 21.95 -35.80
N LEU A 723 -19.17 22.96 -35.69
CA LEU A 723 -18.15 23.26 -36.71
C LEU A 723 -17.16 22.10 -36.87
N GLN A 724 -16.78 21.41 -35.79
CA GLN A 724 -15.92 20.22 -35.87
C GLN A 724 -16.62 19.05 -36.56
N ALA A 725 -17.91 18.81 -36.28
CA ALA A 725 -18.70 17.76 -36.93
C ALA A 725 -18.88 18.04 -38.43
N ASP A 726 -19.24 19.26 -38.81
CA ASP A 726 -19.40 19.66 -40.21
C ASP A 726 -18.05 19.73 -40.95
N PHE A 727 -16.97 20.13 -40.29
CA PHE A 727 -15.61 20.08 -40.88
C PHE A 727 -15.18 18.65 -41.18
N LYS A 728 -15.44 17.71 -40.25
CA LYS A 728 -15.20 16.28 -40.46
C LYS A 728 -16.04 15.73 -41.63
N LYS A 729 -17.24 16.25 -41.85
CA LYS A 729 -18.17 15.91 -42.94
C LYS A 729 -17.76 16.52 -44.30
N ARG A 730 -17.23 17.75 -44.36
CA ARG A 730 -16.82 18.43 -45.61
C ARG A 730 -15.39 18.09 -46.05
N VAL A 731 -14.45 18.15 -45.11
CA VAL A 731 -13.01 18.00 -45.35
C VAL A 731 -12.61 16.54 -45.15
N GLY A 732 -12.89 15.98 -43.96
CA GLY A 732 -12.63 14.57 -43.65
C GLY A 732 -11.19 14.14 -43.98
N SER A 733 -11.04 13.13 -44.85
CA SER A 733 -9.75 12.61 -45.31
C SER A 733 -9.01 13.49 -46.32
N ALA A 734 -9.60 14.61 -46.76
CA ALA A 734 -8.95 15.60 -47.63
C ALA A 734 -8.17 16.68 -46.84
N TYR A 735 -8.02 16.53 -45.52
CA TYR A 735 -7.31 17.49 -44.68
C TYR A 735 -5.80 17.53 -45.06
N PRO A 736 -5.23 18.70 -45.41
CA PRO A 736 -3.83 18.78 -45.86
C PRO A 736 -2.83 18.36 -44.78
N SER A 737 -2.04 17.32 -45.07
CA SER A 737 -1.04 16.77 -44.14
C SER A 737 0.04 17.78 -43.70
N ILE A 738 0.36 18.75 -44.57
CA ILE A 738 1.28 19.86 -44.28
C ILE A 738 0.85 20.68 -43.06
N TYR A 739 -0.43 20.65 -42.66
CA TYR A 739 -0.90 21.39 -41.49
C TYR A 739 -0.39 20.85 -40.16
N ALA A 740 0.11 19.61 -40.09
CA ALA A 740 0.88 19.14 -38.94
C ALA A 740 2.16 19.97 -38.70
N GLU A 741 2.90 20.30 -39.75
CA GLU A 741 4.11 21.13 -39.67
C GLU A 741 3.78 22.62 -39.49
N LYS A 742 2.57 23.04 -39.89
CA LYS A 742 2.06 24.42 -39.77
C LYS A 742 1.28 24.68 -38.48
N GLY A 743 1.28 23.76 -37.52
CA GLY A 743 0.74 23.94 -36.17
C GLY A 743 -0.71 23.47 -35.94
N ALA A 744 -1.37 22.85 -36.92
CA ALA A 744 -2.71 22.27 -36.79
C ALA A 744 -2.72 20.82 -37.34
N PRO A 745 -2.25 19.82 -36.56
CA PRO A 745 -2.10 18.44 -37.04
C PRO A 745 -3.42 17.72 -37.31
N THR A 746 -4.54 18.16 -36.72
CA THR A 746 -5.87 17.62 -37.01
C THR A 746 -6.86 18.70 -37.43
N GLY A 747 -7.94 18.29 -38.09
CA GLY A 747 -9.08 19.18 -38.36
C GLY A 747 -9.72 19.76 -37.09
N THR A 748 -9.62 19.07 -35.95
CA THR A 748 -10.02 19.58 -34.65
C THR A 748 -9.16 20.79 -34.25
N ASP A 749 -7.84 20.71 -34.46
CA ASP A 749 -6.91 21.82 -34.17
C ASP A 749 -7.11 23.00 -35.12
N PHE A 750 -7.43 22.72 -36.38
CA PHE A 750 -7.82 23.74 -37.36
C PHE A 750 -9.05 24.53 -36.90
N VAL A 751 -10.13 23.84 -36.53
CA VAL A 751 -11.36 24.47 -36.02
C VAL A 751 -11.12 25.13 -34.66
N ASN A 752 -10.23 24.59 -33.82
CA ASN A 752 -9.80 25.23 -32.57
C ASN A 752 -9.17 26.62 -32.83
N GLN A 753 -8.22 26.70 -33.76
CA GLN A 753 -7.52 27.93 -34.12
C GLN A 753 -8.42 28.92 -34.86
N LEU A 754 -9.29 28.45 -35.76
CA LEU A 754 -10.27 29.29 -36.44
C LEU A 754 -11.23 29.92 -35.43
N TRP A 755 -11.74 29.13 -34.48
CA TRP A 755 -12.62 29.60 -33.43
C TRP A 755 -11.96 30.67 -32.53
N SER A 756 -10.79 30.37 -31.95
CA SER A 756 -10.11 31.32 -31.06
C SER A 756 -9.76 32.64 -31.75
N THR A 757 -9.40 32.57 -33.03
CA THR A 757 -8.94 33.71 -33.82
C THR A 757 -10.09 34.57 -34.33
N ALA A 758 -11.24 33.97 -34.66
CA ALA A 758 -12.47 34.72 -34.92
C ALA A 758 -12.90 35.49 -33.67
N ILE A 759 -12.97 34.81 -32.52
CA ILE A 759 -13.34 35.41 -31.23
C ILE A 759 -12.39 36.56 -30.83
N SER A 760 -11.07 36.40 -30.98
CA SER A 760 -10.10 37.43 -30.57
C SER A 760 -10.20 38.73 -31.39
N GLU A 761 -10.71 38.66 -32.62
CA GLU A 761 -11.04 39.83 -33.45
C GLU A 761 -12.55 40.16 -33.44
N GLY A 762 -13.35 39.52 -32.59
CA GLY A 762 -14.80 39.74 -32.48
C GLY A 762 -15.59 39.41 -33.76
N VAL A 763 -15.02 38.61 -34.65
CA VAL A 763 -15.64 38.04 -35.85
C VAL A 763 -16.41 36.78 -35.46
N ARG A 764 -17.56 36.52 -36.08
CA ARG A 764 -18.32 35.28 -35.86
C ARG A 764 -17.54 34.05 -36.36
N PRO A 765 -17.26 33.06 -35.50
CA PRO A 765 -16.64 31.79 -35.92
C PRO A 765 -17.36 31.12 -37.09
N GLU A 766 -18.70 31.09 -37.08
CA GLU A 766 -19.53 30.54 -38.15
C GLU A 766 -19.35 31.25 -39.51
N VAL A 767 -19.08 32.56 -39.51
CA VAL A 767 -18.88 33.37 -40.73
C VAL A 767 -17.47 33.16 -41.27
N LEU A 768 -16.44 33.20 -40.41
CA LEU A 768 -15.07 32.88 -40.82
C LEU A 768 -14.97 31.44 -41.34
N TYR A 769 -15.62 30.49 -40.65
CA TYR A 769 -15.70 29.09 -41.04
C TYR A 769 -16.32 28.92 -42.43
N ALA A 770 -17.52 29.48 -42.65
CA ALA A 770 -18.20 29.38 -43.93
C ALA A 770 -17.37 30.02 -45.06
N GLN A 771 -16.65 31.11 -44.76
CA GLN A 771 -15.76 31.75 -45.73
C GLN A 771 -14.57 30.86 -46.09
N VAL A 772 -13.85 30.32 -45.10
CA VAL A 772 -12.73 29.38 -45.31
C VAL A 772 -13.18 28.16 -46.12
N MET A 773 -14.37 27.61 -45.85
CA MET A 773 -14.92 26.48 -46.62
C MET A 773 -15.23 26.83 -48.09
N ILE A 774 -15.57 28.09 -48.41
CA ILE A 774 -15.82 28.53 -49.80
C ILE A 774 -14.52 28.84 -50.54
N GLU A 775 -13.68 29.71 -49.98
CA GLU A 775 -12.46 30.22 -50.65
C GLU A 775 -11.44 29.11 -50.95
N THR A 776 -11.43 28.04 -50.13
CA THR A 776 -10.49 26.92 -50.27
C THR A 776 -11.11 25.65 -50.89
N GLY A 777 -12.40 25.67 -51.25
CA GLY A 777 -13.11 24.47 -51.70
C GLY A 777 -13.14 23.36 -50.62
N ALA A 778 -13.38 23.72 -49.36
CA ALA A 778 -13.23 22.86 -48.18
C ALA A 778 -11.81 22.22 -48.08
N LEU A 779 -10.79 23.10 -48.09
CA LEU A 779 -9.36 22.79 -48.01
C LEU A 779 -8.80 21.87 -49.13
N ARG A 780 -9.46 21.83 -50.29
CA ARG A 780 -8.99 21.13 -51.50
C ARG A 780 -8.05 21.98 -52.34
N PHE A 781 -8.19 23.30 -52.28
CA PHE A 781 -7.36 24.28 -52.97
C PHE A 781 -7.37 24.15 -54.50
N ASP A 782 -8.55 23.91 -55.08
CA ASP A 782 -8.81 23.81 -56.53
C ASP A 782 -8.67 25.16 -57.30
N GLY A 783 -7.79 26.06 -56.85
CA GLY A 783 -7.68 27.46 -57.31
C GLY A 783 -6.24 27.99 -57.39
N ASN A 784 -6.07 29.31 -57.29
CA ASN A 784 -4.74 29.96 -57.44
C ASN A 784 -3.85 29.89 -56.18
N VAL A 785 -4.42 29.53 -55.03
CA VAL A 785 -3.74 29.46 -53.72
C VAL A 785 -3.49 28.00 -53.36
N LEU A 786 -2.29 27.68 -52.89
CA LEU A 786 -1.89 26.32 -52.49
C LEU A 786 -1.99 26.10 -50.97
N PRO A 787 -2.15 24.84 -50.49
CA PRO A 787 -2.28 24.52 -49.06
C PRO A 787 -1.16 25.10 -48.20
N GLU A 788 0.08 25.01 -48.66
CA GLU A 788 1.31 25.41 -47.96
C GLU A 788 1.31 26.91 -47.58
N GLN A 789 0.54 27.72 -48.32
CA GLN A 789 0.45 29.16 -48.13
C GLN A 789 -0.38 29.54 -46.89
N CYS A 790 -1.21 28.64 -46.38
CA CYS A 790 -2.14 28.90 -45.27
C CYS A 790 -3.04 30.14 -45.51
N ASN A 791 -3.32 30.48 -46.77
CA ASN A 791 -4.04 31.70 -47.15
C ASN A 791 -5.52 31.41 -47.40
N PHE A 792 -6.25 31.15 -46.32
CA PHE A 792 -7.62 30.63 -46.36
C PHE A 792 -8.69 31.63 -46.84
N GLY A 793 -8.33 32.91 -47.00
CA GLY A 793 -9.21 33.98 -47.49
C GLY A 793 -8.91 34.47 -48.90
N GLY A 794 -8.01 33.80 -49.64
CA GLY A 794 -7.61 34.24 -50.98
C GLY A 794 -6.86 35.58 -51.02
N LEU A 795 -6.30 36.02 -49.90
CA LEU A 795 -5.77 37.37 -49.71
C LEU A 795 -4.66 37.66 -50.73
N GLY A 796 -4.89 38.65 -51.58
CA GLY A 796 -3.95 39.09 -52.62
C GLY A 796 -3.93 38.25 -53.91
N ALA A 797 -4.71 37.18 -54.03
CA ALA A 797 -4.79 36.42 -55.28
C ALA A 797 -5.69 37.15 -56.31
N THR A 798 -5.11 37.63 -57.42
CA THR A 798 -5.82 38.40 -58.46
C THR A 798 -6.14 37.61 -59.72
N GLY A 799 -5.76 36.33 -59.77
CA GLY A 799 -5.85 35.48 -60.97
C GLY A 799 -4.67 35.68 -61.95
N GLY A 800 -4.66 34.90 -63.03
CA GLY A 800 -3.61 34.97 -64.06
C GLY A 800 -2.27 34.31 -63.69
N GLY A 801 -2.21 33.57 -62.57
CA GLY A 801 -0.99 32.91 -62.07
C GLY A 801 -0.43 33.53 -60.78
N GLU A 802 -0.91 34.72 -60.39
CA GLU A 802 -0.57 35.36 -59.12
C GLU A 802 -1.17 34.59 -57.92
N ARG A 803 -0.28 34.05 -57.07
CA ARG A 803 -0.64 33.11 -55.99
C ARG A 803 -1.11 33.78 -54.69
N GLY A 804 -1.03 35.10 -54.58
CA GLY A 804 -1.40 35.84 -53.37
C GLY A 804 -0.45 35.64 -52.18
N CYS A 805 -0.90 36.04 -50.99
CA CYS A 805 -0.12 36.04 -49.76
C CYS A 805 0.26 34.62 -49.27
N VAL A 806 1.26 34.57 -48.39
CA VAL A 806 1.82 33.35 -47.78
C VAL A 806 2.00 33.60 -46.28
N PHE A 807 1.48 32.69 -45.45
CA PHE A 807 1.54 32.77 -44.00
C PHE A 807 2.37 31.62 -43.40
N ARG A 808 2.99 31.87 -42.23
CA ARG A 808 3.96 30.93 -41.64
C ARG A 808 3.26 29.71 -41.07
N THR A 809 2.19 29.89 -40.29
CA THR A 809 1.37 28.85 -39.65
C THR A 809 -0.09 28.92 -40.10
N VAL A 810 -0.89 27.91 -39.73
CA VAL A 810 -2.35 27.93 -39.91
C VAL A 810 -2.98 29.09 -39.13
N GLN A 811 -2.55 29.31 -37.88
CA GLN A 811 -3.06 30.39 -37.05
C GLN A 811 -2.79 31.78 -37.66
N ASP A 812 -1.57 32.04 -38.18
CA ASP A 812 -1.24 33.34 -38.81
C ASP A 812 -2.19 33.67 -39.97
N GLY A 813 -2.50 32.69 -40.82
CA GLY A 813 -3.36 32.88 -41.99
C GLY A 813 -4.84 33.07 -41.64
N LEU A 814 -5.34 32.33 -40.64
CA LEU A 814 -6.67 32.55 -40.07
C LEU A 814 -6.76 33.92 -39.39
N HIS A 815 -5.67 34.40 -38.80
CA HIS A 815 -5.60 35.69 -38.11
C HIS A 815 -5.58 36.86 -39.08
N ALA A 816 -4.79 36.76 -40.15
CA ALA A 816 -4.85 37.69 -41.27
C ALA A 816 -6.27 37.82 -41.83
N GLN A 817 -6.98 36.70 -42.03
CA GLN A 817 -8.35 36.71 -42.55
C GLN A 817 -9.37 37.28 -41.57
N ALA A 818 -9.28 36.96 -40.27
CA ALA A 818 -10.14 37.54 -39.24
C ALA A 818 -9.95 39.06 -39.12
N ILE A 819 -8.69 39.53 -39.15
CA ILE A 819 -8.33 40.94 -39.25
C ILE A 819 -8.92 41.58 -40.51
N HIS A 820 -8.81 40.92 -41.67
CA HIS A 820 -9.35 41.44 -42.93
C HIS A 820 -10.87 41.59 -42.87
N LEU A 821 -11.60 40.59 -42.36
CA LEU A 821 -13.05 40.65 -42.15
C LEU A 821 -13.45 41.79 -41.20
N ARG A 822 -12.73 41.94 -40.08
CA ARG A 822 -12.97 43.03 -39.13
C ARG A 822 -12.73 44.41 -39.75
N ALA A 823 -11.65 44.55 -40.53
CA ALA A 823 -11.35 45.76 -41.28
C ALA A 823 -12.43 46.05 -42.34
N TYR A 824 -12.95 45.03 -43.03
CA TYR A 824 -14.07 45.16 -43.98
C TYR A 824 -15.33 45.70 -43.30
N ALA A 825 -15.63 45.24 -42.08
CA ALA A 825 -16.70 45.78 -41.23
C ALA A 825 -16.44 47.20 -40.69
N GLY A 826 -15.35 47.86 -41.11
CA GLY A 826 -15.00 49.23 -40.74
C GLY A 826 -14.34 49.38 -39.37
N GLN A 827 -13.88 48.28 -38.76
CA GLN A 827 -13.29 48.27 -37.42
C GLN A 827 -11.79 47.97 -37.48
N ARG A 828 -10.98 48.67 -36.68
CA ARG A 828 -9.55 48.35 -36.52
C ARG A 828 -9.36 47.03 -35.75
N PRO A 829 -8.25 46.29 -35.98
CA PRO A 829 -7.91 45.07 -35.23
C PRO A 829 -7.97 45.24 -33.71
N LEU A 830 -8.33 44.18 -32.98
CA LEU A 830 -8.30 44.14 -31.52
C LEU A 830 -6.97 43.64 -30.97
N THR A 831 -6.42 42.57 -31.55
CA THR A 831 -5.20 41.92 -31.03
C THR A 831 -3.93 42.72 -31.31
N ILE A 832 -3.91 43.52 -32.38
CA ILE A 832 -2.75 44.34 -32.76
C ILE A 832 -2.85 45.69 -32.05
N GLN A 833 -2.08 45.83 -30.96
CA GLN A 833 -2.07 47.04 -30.12
C GLN A 833 -1.31 48.23 -30.74
N SER A 834 -1.38 48.40 -32.07
CA SER A 834 -0.80 49.54 -32.79
C SER A 834 -1.82 50.16 -33.74
N THR A 835 -1.91 51.49 -33.72
CA THR A 835 -2.70 52.27 -34.70
C THR A 835 -1.94 52.47 -36.01
N ASN A 836 -0.67 52.07 -36.11
CA ASN A 836 0.10 52.16 -37.34
C ASN A 836 -0.33 51.05 -38.32
N ASP A 837 -0.75 51.44 -39.52
CA ASP A 837 -1.12 50.51 -40.58
C ASP A 837 0.05 49.58 -40.97
N ASP A 838 1.32 50.00 -40.82
CA ASP A 838 2.49 49.15 -41.10
C ASP A 838 2.73 48.04 -40.06
N ASP A 839 2.24 48.18 -38.84
CA ASP A 839 2.29 47.09 -37.86
C ASP A 839 1.20 46.05 -38.17
N ILE A 840 0.03 46.50 -38.60
CA ILE A 840 -1.07 45.62 -39.01
C ILE A 840 -0.69 44.85 -40.30
N ARG A 841 0.06 45.48 -41.21
CA ARG A 841 0.64 44.84 -42.42
C ARG A 841 1.60 43.67 -42.14
N LYS A 842 2.08 43.51 -40.91
CA LYS A 842 2.91 42.35 -40.52
C LYS A 842 2.09 41.08 -40.30
N VAL A 843 0.78 41.22 -40.09
CA VAL A 843 -0.17 40.10 -39.89
C VAL A 843 -1.11 39.97 -41.08
N ASP A 844 -1.69 41.07 -41.56
CA ASP A 844 -2.45 41.14 -42.82
C ASP A 844 -1.70 42.03 -43.84
N PRO A 845 -0.86 41.46 -44.73
CA PRO A 845 -0.12 42.22 -45.74
C PRO A 845 -0.99 43.00 -46.73
N ARG A 846 -2.30 42.75 -46.79
CA ARG A 846 -3.25 43.49 -47.63
C ARG A 846 -3.85 44.71 -46.91
N TYR A 847 -3.58 44.89 -45.61
CA TYR A 847 -4.20 45.92 -44.79
C TYR A 847 -3.89 47.36 -45.23
N GLY A 848 -4.91 48.21 -45.16
CA GLY A 848 -4.76 49.66 -45.18
C GLY A 848 -6.10 50.36 -44.95
N SER A 849 -6.03 51.64 -44.57
CA SER A 849 -7.19 52.51 -44.31
C SER A 849 -8.29 52.50 -45.39
N TRP A 850 -7.99 52.20 -46.65
CA TRP A 850 -8.98 52.03 -47.73
C TRP A 850 -9.97 50.87 -47.50
N ILE A 851 -9.61 49.89 -46.67
CA ILE A 851 -10.47 48.75 -46.31
C ILE A 851 -11.51 49.19 -45.26
N LEU A 852 -11.10 49.98 -44.26
CA LEU A 852 -12.02 50.51 -43.23
C LEU A 852 -13.16 51.35 -43.85
N ALA A 853 -12.94 51.92 -45.02
CA ALA A 853 -13.94 52.67 -45.77
C ALA A 853 -15.03 51.78 -46.42
N LYS A 854 -14.87 50.44 -46.46
CA LYS A 854 -15.81 49.52 -47.13
C LYS A 854 -17.13 49.32 -46.38
N LYS A 855 -17.10 49.30 -45.04
CA LYS A 855 -18.29 49.16 -44.15
C LYS A 855 -19.20 47.97 -44.52
N VAL A 856 -18.58 46.84 -44.81
CA VAL A 856 -19.17 45.53 -45.07
C VAL A 856 -19.36 44.84 -43.72
N ASP A 857 -20.47 45.16 -43.05
CA ASP A 857 -20.79 44.74 -41.67
C ASP A 857 -21.58 43.43 -41.56
N SER A 858 -22.12 42.93 -42.66
CA SER A 858 -23.11 41.84 -42.73
C SER A 858 -22.83 40.89 -43.90
N VAL A 859 -23.22 39.62 -43.74
CA VAL A 859 -22.91 38.54 -44.71
C VAL A 859 -23.40 38.87 -46.13
N SER A 860 -24.58 39.47 -46.25
CA SER A 860 -25.14 39.94 -47.54
C SER A 860 -24.18 40.86 -48.30
N LYS A 861 -23.56 41.83 -47.60
CA LYS A 861 -22.68 42.86 -48.17
C LYS A 861 -21.33 42.36 -48.67
N LEU A 862 -20.90 41.13 -48.34
CA LEU A 862 -19.65 40.56 -48.86
C LEU A 862 -19.71 40.29 -50.38
N SER A 863 -20.91 40.08 -50.92
CA SER A 863 -21.16 39.83 -52.34
C SER A 863 -20.88 41.08 -53.17
N GLY A 864 -19.96 40.98 -54.13
CA GLY A 864 -19.51 42.13 -54.93
C GLY A 864 -18.49 43.04 -54.24
N THR A 865 -18.06 42.74 -53.00
CA THR A 865 -17.04 43.55 -52.29
C THR A 865 -15.82 42.75 -51.87
N TRP A 866 -16.01 41.54 -51.32
CA TRP A 866 -14.93 40.60 -51.01
C TRP A 866 -14.68 39.72 -52.24
N ALA A 867 -15.73 39.02 -52.69
CA ALA A 867 -15.74 38.25 -53.93
C ALA A 867 -16.64 38.94 -54.97
N MET A 868 -16.23 38.92 -56.24
CA MET A 868 -17.04 39.47 -57.35
C MET A 868 -18.31 38.66 -57.67
N ASP A 869 -18.46 37.48 -57.04
CA ASP A 869 -19.65 36.64 -57.18
C ASP A 869 -20.87 37.25 -56.46
N LYS A 870 -21.97 37.42 -57.21
CA LYS A 870 -23.25 37.95 -56.70
C LYS A 870 -24.01 36.95 -55.83
N ALA A 871 -23.68 35.65 -55.89
CA ALA A 871 -24.28 34.59 -55.08
C ALA A 871 -23.47 34.24 -53.81
N TYR A 872 -22.41 34.99 -53.52
CA TYR A 872 -21.45 34.68 -52.46
C TYR A 872 -22.10 34.60 -51.06
N ALA A 873 -22.91 35.59 -50.68
CA ALA A 873 -23.65 35.56 -49.42
C ALA A 873 -24.58 34.33 -49.31
N THR A 874 -25.28 33.96 -50.38
CA THR A 874 -26.16 32.78 -50.38
C THR A 874 -25.39 31.49 -50.09
N LYS A 875 -24.13 31.38 -50.57
CA LYS A 875 -23.25 30.25 -50.28
C LYS A 875 -22.81 30.23 -48.81
N LEU A 876 -22.42 31.39 -48.24
CA LEU A 876 -22.06 31.53 -46.83
C LEU A 876 -23.21 31.08 -45.93
N VAL A 877 -24.40 31.64 -46.16
CA VAL A 877 -25.62 31.36 -45.39
C VAL A 877 -26.01 29.89 -45.46
N ARG A 878 -25.82 29.21 -46.59
CA ARG A 878 -26.09 27.78 -46.70
C ARG A 878 -25.13 26.95 -45.84
N ILE A 879 -23.82 27.22 -45.87
CA ILE A 879 -22.85 26.50 -45.04
C ILE A 879 -23.11 26.74 -43.56
N MET A 880 -23.41 27.99 -43.17
CA MET A 880 -23.82 28.31 -41.80
C MET A 880 -25.05 27.46 -41.42
N ASN A 881 -26.06 27.37 -42.29
CA ASN A 881 -27.28 26.56 -42.09
C ASN A 881 -27.09 25.05 -41.95
N GLU A 882 -25.88 24.54 -42.18
CA GLU A 882 -25.56 23.12 -42.13
C GLU A 882 -24.75 22.74 -40.84
N LEU A 883 -24.70 23.64 -39.84
CA LEU A 883 -23.98 23.54 -38.54
C LEU A 883 -24.92 23.18 -37.36
#